data_AF-A0A952RZN7-F1
#
_entry.id   AF-A0A952RZN7-F1
#
_cell.length_a   1.000
_cell.length_b   1.000
_cell.length_c   1.000
_cell.angle_alpha   90.00
_cell.angle_beta   90.00
_cell.angle_gamma   90.00
#
_symmetry.space_group_name_H-M   'P 1'
#
loop_
_entity.id
_entity.type
_entity.pdbx_description
1 polymer ?
#
loop_
_entity_poly.entity_id
_entity_poly.type
_entity_poly.pdbx_seq_one_letter_code
_entity_poly.pdbx_strand_id
1 'polypeptide(L)'
;MLKALTGREDGSAIVIALLVMVLLMGFVVLAISRTNSETISSANDAAETKAFDASHASLEVMTRNFNKIFEVKLNPDAADLANVESQAPPGFDDYDFSGQRIVRTDATQSVVMTEGQFQGLTALRDGWRLDAPAIHEATGVQVTLSRRFFNNRIPIFQFGIFYEDDLEFHPGPRFDFGGRVHSNGSIFMAANTRLNFSSKVTAHNHIFTDVQKNGFPWTNWGDQVYIKDASGVFRRLFSNEGSVLETVPNGTPVTNSPLPTTYQNANWDTVQARYQGNLLAYQKTLELPIKLNANINGNPVSLREIVKRTKSVGDLWNDGTGTDTSPNVVAVTSTTKDDLVTASERYANKTGIRIHLADSKAKLPGCATSSGAAVTTPCGVRLDGSALGDGSNPALGQARGYQPQPMTGPTYSTTRLNGERFHIPGREVWIKIDTVAYDATTQTHVTNDITADILSLGLTEQAPTGLLRDGYTTGSDGTDGRAIVKLQRFVLGGVGINPAHAFSAPNNYMYVSGSNNYVLAARVSNSPSSNTCATATRTVRNGGLFTTNGHGFDAAAQANQVAHMKTANVSDGSGTYGCMVPFPIKMFDTREGLFNDTNSVFNPTAAANYGPAKVPWAGVMSIVDIDVNNLRRFLRGDFDGGLGVPGLPATTPFAVSAGRPLRSTDIPSANGWVLYFSDRRGDFDFDGEYDMEDIFGNADGILQPGEDVNFNGTLDRAGLTTGEAIGYTGALASESPDIAAVFDHKFYRRGMRLINGTRLPGNYDSTSPNNTRGFTVASENAVYVQGNYNATGVASYGTPTPASDYLPQNTSEHIPASIAADAVMILSNAWSDARSFRYPFSKANRAASETTVRFALLTGDSLSSLNGTPNQGGGDPRMSGGVHNFKRFLEDWGGDRLNYSGSLINLFNAANNNGAFKCCDKVYGPPNRNWVFDTTFLNADRIPPGTPFFQSIQITGFERRN
;
A
#
# COMPACT_ATOMS: atom_id res chain seq x y z
N MET A 1 -36.29 -95.87 -80.19
CA MET A 1 -37.74 -95.91 -79.91
C MET A 1 -38.07 -94.71 -79.01
N LEU A 2 -39.01 -93.81 -79.30
CA LEU A 2 -40.03 -93.89 -80.36
C LEU A 2 -40.20 -92.60 -81.17
N LYS A 3 -40.13 -92.81 -82.49
CA LYS A 3 -40.01 -91.90 -83.63
C LYS A 3 -39.13 -90.66 -83.47
N ALA A 4 -37.97 -90.65 -82.82
CA ALA A 4 -37.37 -91.43 -81.73
C ALA A 4 -36.16 -90.63 -81.29
N LEU A 5 -36.06 -90.36 -79.99
CA LEU A 5 -34.81 -90.12 -79.26
C LEU A 5 -33.72 -89.40 -80.09
N THR A 6 -33.75 -88.06 -80.07
CA THR A 6 -32.62 -87.15 -79.80
C THR A 6 -32.96 -85.77 -80.39
N GLY A 7 -33.62 -84.94 -79.58
CA GLY A 7 -33.70 -83.50 -79.85
C GLY A 7 -32.33 -82.90 -79.57
N ARG A 8 -31.71 -82.32 -80.60
CA ARG A 8 -30.31 -81.89 -80.61
C ARG A 8 -30.06 -80.76 -79.60
N GLU A 9 -29.18 -81.02 -78.63
CA GLU A 9 -28.69 -80.03 -77.68
C GLU A 9 -27.73 -79.06 -78.40
N ASP A 10 -28.19 -77.86 -78.75
CA ASP A 10 -27.35 -76.75 -79.26
C ASP A 10 -28.17 -75.44 -79.16
N GLY A 11 -28.18 -74.76 -78.01
CA GLY A 11 -28.82 -73.43 -77.89
C GLY A 11 -29.12 -72.90 -76.48
N SER A 12 -29.48 -73.77 -75.53
CA SER A 12 -29.79 -73.34 -74.14
C SER A 12 -28.56 -72.88 -73.35
N ALA A 13 -27.39 -73.49 -73.61
CA ALA A 13 -26.14 -73.17 -72.91
C ALA A 13 -25.70 -71.71 -73.10
N ILE A 14 -25.88 -71.13 -74.31
CA ILE A 14 -25.54 -69.72 -74.58
C ILE A 14 -26.44 -68.75 -73.80
N VAL A 15 -27.74 -69.02 -73.71
CA VAL A 15 -28.68 -68.16 -72.98
C VAL A 15 -28.43 -68.21 -71.48
N ILE A 16 -28.15 -69.40 -70.93
CA ILE A 16 -27.77 -69.55 -69.52
C ILE A 16 -26.41 -68.89 -69.24
N ALA A 17 -25.41 -69.07 -70.11
CA ALA A 17 -24.11 -68.42 -69.97
C ALA A 17 -24.20 -66.89 -70.05
N LEU A 18 -25.06 -66.33 -70.93
CA LEU A 18 -25.33 -64.89 -71.00
C LEU A 18 -26.03 -64.37 -69.75
N LEU A 19 -27.04 -65.08 -69.23
CA LEU A 19 -27.70 -64.72 -67.97
C LEU A 19 -26.72 -64.75 -66.78
N VAL A 20 -25.89 -65.79 -66.69
CA VAL A 20 -24.84 -65.90 -65.66
C VAL A 20 -23.78 -64.82 -65.81
N MET A 21 -23.36 -64.47 -67.03
CA MET A 21 -22.43 -63.36 -67.30
C MET A 21 -23.01 -62.00 -66.89
N VAL A 22 -24.28 -61.71 -67.21
CA VAL A 22 -24.96 -60.47 -66.79
C VAL A 22 -25.08 -60.40 -65.26
N LEU A 23 -25.38 -61.52 -64.60
CA LEU A 23 -25.52 -61.61 -63.15
C LEU A 23 -24.16 -61.48 -62.44
N LEU A 24 -23.09 -62.07 -63.01
CA LEU A 24 -21.71 -61.85 -62.58
C LEU A 24 -21.24 -60.41 -62.79
N MET A 25 -21.54 -59.78 -63.93
CA MET A 25 -21.25 -58.36 -64.15
C MET A 25 -21.98 -57.47 -63.14
N GLY A 26 -23.25 -57.78 -62.80
CA GLY A 26 -23.98 -57.12 -61.73
C GLY A 26 -23.29 -57.22 -60.37
N PHE A 27 -22.82 -58.42 -60.00
CA PHE A 27 -22.03 -58.60 -58.77
C PHE A 27 -20.68 -57.88 -58.79
N VAL A 28 -19.97 -57.85 -59.93
CA VAL A 28 -18.69 -57.12 -60.07
C VAL A 28 -18.90 -55.61 -59.94
N VAL A 29 -19.95 -55.05 -60.58
CA VAL A 29 -20.29 -53.62 -60.45
C VAL A 29 -20.68 -53.27 -59.02
N LEU A 30 -21.48 -54.11 -58.34
CA LEU A 30 -21.81 -53.93 -56.93
C LEU A 30 -20.58 -54.02 -56.02
N ALA A 31 -19.66 -54.95 -56.28
CA ALA A 31 -18.42 -55.11 -55.53
C ALA A 31 -17.48 -53.90 -55.70
N ILE A 32 -17.30 -53.41 -56.94
CA ILE A 32 -16.50 -52.20 -57.21
C ILE A 32 -17.15 -50.97 -56.58
N SER A 33 -18.48 -50.79 -56.71
CA SER A 33 -19.19 -49.69 -56.08
C SER A 33 -19.04 -49.72 -54.56
N ARG A 34 -19.18 -50.88 -53.93
CA ARG A 34 -19.00 -51.05 -52.49
C ARG A 34 -17.55 -50.77 -52.06
N THR A 35 -16.56 -51.30 -52.78
CA THR A 35 -15.14 -51.09 -52.48
C THR A 35 -14.76 -49.61 -52.60
N ASN A 36 -15.28 -48.91 -53.62
CA ASN A 36 -15.08 -47.46 -53.76
C ASN A 36 -15.75 -46.69 -52.61
N SER A 37 -16.98 -47.04 -52.21
CA SER A 37 -17.64 -46.42 -51.05
C SER A 37 -16.91 -46.68 -49.73
N GLU A 38 -16.44 -47.91 -49.48
CA GLU A 38 -15.66 -48.26 -48.29
C GLU A 38 -14.28 -47.56 -48.29
N THR A 39 -13.63 -47.43 -49.45
CA THR A 39 -12.36 -46.70 -49.60
C THR A 39 -12.54 -45.20 -49.35
N ILE A 40 -13.59 -44.58 -49.90
CA ILE A 40 -13.89 -43.16 -49.67
C ILE A 40 -14.28 -42.91 -48.21
N SER A 41 -15.09 -43.80 -47.60
CA SER A 41 -15.42 -43.70 -46.17
C SER A 41 -14.17 -43.79 -45.31
N SER A 42 -13.32 -44.80 -45.52
CA SER A 42 -12.08 -44.96 -44.76
C SER A 42 -11.09 -43.82 -44.97
N ALA A 43 -11.04 -43.21 -46.16
CA ALA A 43 -10.21 -42.05 -46.44
C ALA A 43 -10.74 -40.79 -45.73
N ASN A 44 -12.06 -40.60 -45.70
CA ASN A 44 -12.71 -39.52 -44.96
C ASN A 44 -12.50 -39.67 -43.45
N ASP A 45 -12.73 -40.87 -42.89
CA ASP A 45 -12.52 -41.16 -41.46
C ASP A 45 -11.05 -40.90 -41.04
N ALA A 46 -10.09 -41.27 -41.90
CA ALA A 46 -8.67 -41.02 -41.67
C ALA A 46 -8.30 -39.53 -41.77
N ALA A 47 -8.86 -38.79 -42.73
CA ALA A 47 -8.66 -37.35 -42.87
C ALA A 47 -9.29 -36.57 -41.71
N GLU A 48 -10.48 -37.00 -41.26
CA GLU A 48 -11.20 -36.45 -40.11
C GLU A 48 -10.41 -36.67 -38.81
N THR A 49 -9.86 -37.88 -38.61
CA THR A 49 -9.01 -38.18 -37.44
C THR A 49 -7.78 -37.27 -37.39
N LYS A 50 -7.06 -37.10 -38.51
CA LYS A 50 -5.91 -36.18 -38.55
C LYS A 50 -6.30 -34.71 -38.36
N ALA A 51 -7.45 -34.29 -38.91
CA ALA A 51 -7.97 -32.93 -38.71
C ALA A 51 -8.38 -32.68 -37.24
N PHE A 52 -8.89 -33.69 -36.55
CA PHE A 52 -9.12 -33.64 -35.11
C PHE A 52 -7.81 -33.49 -34.33
N ASP A 53 -6.77 -34.26 -34.66
CA ASP A 53 -5.45 -34.14 -34.02
C ASP A 53 -4.81 -32.75 -34.26
N ALA A 54 -4.91 -32.22 -35.48
CA ALA A 54 -4.46 -30.87 -35.84
C ALA A 54 -5.21 -29.78 -35.07
N SER A 55 -6.54 -29.88 -35.00
CA SER A 55 -7.40 -28.97 -34.23
C SER A 55 -7.10 -29.04 -32.72
N HIS A 56 -6.81 -30.23 -32.20
CA HIS A 56 -6.40 -30.42 -30.80
C HIS A 56 -5.02 -29.80 -30.51
N ALA A 57 -4.05 -29.99 -31.39
CA ALA A 57 -2.74 -29.34 -31.28
C ALA A 57 -2.85 -27.80 -31.32
N SER A 58 -3.67 -27.26 -32.22
CA SER A 58 -3.99 -25.82 -32.27
C SER A 58 -4.63 -25.34 -30.98
N LEU A 59 -5.60 -26.07 -30.43
CA LEU A 59 -6.30 -25.73 -29.20
C LEU A 59 -5.34 -25.67 -27.99
N GLU A 60 -4.38 -26.60 -27.88
CA GLU A 60 -3.36 -26.56 -26.82
C GLU A 60 -2.36 -25.43 -27.00
N VAL A 61 -1.95 -25.13 -28.24
CA VAL A 61 -1.08 -23.98 -28.54
C VAL A 61 -1.78 -22.66 -28.21
N MET A 62 -3.04 -22.48 -28.61
CA MET A 62 -3.85 -21.32 -28.21
C MET A 62 -4.01 -21.25 -26.69
N THR A 63 -4.32 -22.35 -26.00
CA THR A 63 -4.49 -22.38 -24.54
C THR A 63 -3.21 -21.94 -23.82
N ARG A 64 -2.06 -22.51 -24.21
CA ARG A 64 -0.75 -22.18 -23.64
C ARG A 64 -0.37 -20.72 -23.91
N ASN A 65 -0.50 -20.27 -25.16
CA ASN A 65 -0.11 -18.92 -25.55
C ASN A 65 -1.03 -17.86 -24.90
N PHE A 66 -2.32 -18.18 -24.72
CA PHE A 66 -3.24 -17.30 -24.00
C PHE A 66 -2.94 -17.24 -22.50
N ASN A 67 -2.59 -18.38 -21.88
CA ASN A 67 -2.18 -18.40 -20.47
C ASN A 67 -0.95 -17.50 -20.23
N LYS A 68 0.01 -17.48 -21.17
CA LYS A 68 1.18 -16.60 -21.12
C LYS A 68 0.85 -15.11 -21.13
N ILE A 69 -0.29 -14.69 -21.68
CA ILE A 69 -0.72 -13.28 -21.58
C ILE A 69 -0.96 -12.94 -20.10
N PHE A 70 -1.59 -13.83 -19.33
CA PHE A 70 -1.87 -13.61 -17.92
C PHE A 70 -0.64 -13.70 -16.99
N GLU A 71 0.49 -14.22 -17.48
CA GLU A 71 1.78 -14.12 -16.80
C GLU A 71 2.33 -12.67 -16.81
N VAL A 72 1.86 -11.82 -17.74
CA VAL A 72 2.38 -10.44 -17.94
C VAL A 72 1.29 -9.34 -18.05
N LYS A 73 0.00 -9.68 -18.04
CA LYS A 73 -1.13 -8.74 -18.13
C LYS A 73 -2.37 -9.26 -17.40
N LEU A 74 -2.96 -8.43 -16.52
CA LEU A 74 -4.22 -8.75 -15.84
C LEU A 74 -5.42 -8.91 -16.79
N ASN A 75 -5.42 -8.18 -17.91
CA ASN A 75 -6.45 -8.21 -18.95
C ASN A 75 -5.78 -8.23 -20.33
N PRO A 76 -6.10 -9.20 -21.21
CA PRO A 76 -5.63 -9.22 -22.60
C PRO A 76 -6.20 -8.07 -23.42
N ASP A 77 -5.39 -7.51 -24.30
CA ASP A 77 -5.82 -6.53 -25.30
C ASP A 77 -6.01 -7.15 -26.69
N ALA A 78 -6.53 -6.35 -27.65
CA ALA A 78 -6.83 -6.83 -28.99
C ALA A 78 -5.60 -7.28 -29.81
N ALA A 79 -4.42 -6.74 -29.53
CA ALA A 79 -3.17 -7.19 -30.15
C ALA A 79 -2.68 -8.51 -29.53
N ASP A 80 -2.87 -8.71 -28.22
CA ASP A 80 -2.62 -10.01 -27.59
C ASP A 80 -3.53 -11.11 -28.17
N LEU A 81 -4.82 -10.80 -28.38
CA LEU A 81 -5.75 -11.73 -29.02
C LEU A 81 -5.24 -12.12 -30.42
N ALA A 82 -4.97 -11.12 -31.27
CA ALA A 82 -4.48 -11.33 -32.63
C ALA A 82 -3.14 -12.09 -32.68
N ASN A 83 -2.24 -11.87 -31.71
CA ASN A 83 -0.97 -12.58 -31.60
C ASN A 83 -1.13 -14.07 -31.23
N VAL A 84 -2.21 -14.44 -30.54
CA VAL A 84 -2.53 -15.86 -30.26
C VAL A 84 -3.31 -16.47 -31.43
N GLU A 85 -4.26 -15.74 -32.02
CA GLU A 85 -5.07 -16.16 -33.19
C GLU A 85 -4.26 -16.34 -34.49
N SER A 86 -3.00 -15.90 -34.53
CA SER A 86 -2.10 -16.02 -35.69
C SER A 86 -1.05 -17.13 -35.55
N GLN A 87 -1.06 -17.92 -34.47
CA GLN A 87 -0.04 -18.95 -34.23
C GLN A 87 -0.55 -20.36 -34.56
N ALA A 88 -0.12 -20.87 -35.71
CA ALA A 88 -0.29 -22.27 -36.08
C ALA A 88 0.50 -23.22 -35.14
N PRO A 89 -0.01 -24.43 -34.85
CA PRO A 89 0.73 -25.45 -34.12
C PRO A 89 1.89 -26.02 -34.96
N PRO A 90 3.10 -26.20 -34.39
CA PRO A 90 4.22 -26.79 -35.13
C PRO A 90 3.94 -28.22 -35.60
N GLY A 91 4.32 -28.54 -36.84
CA GLY A 91 4.25 -29.90 -37.40
C GLY A 91 2.91 -30.26 -38.07
N PHE A 92 2.06 -29.27 -38.35
CA PHE A 92 0.80 -29.42 -39.08
C PHE A 92 0.73 -28.50 -40.30
N ASP A 93 1.82 -28.45 -41.07
CA ASP A 93 2.00 -27.48 -42.17
C ASP A 93 1.01 -27.68 -43.34
N ASP A 94 0.36 -28.86 -43.44
CA ASP A 94 -0.69 -29.19 -44.43
C ASP A 94 -2.11 -28.70 -44.03
N TYR A 95 -2.22 -27.86 -42.99
CA TYR A 95 -3.49 -27.39 -42.42
C TYR A 95 -3.57 -25.86 -42.31
N ASP A 96 -4.70 -25.32 -42.76
CA ASP A 96 -5.07 -23.92 -42.50
C ASP A 96 -5.73 -23.77 -41.12
N PHE A 97 -5.24 -22.77 -40.37
CA PHE A 97 -5.69 -22.37 -39.04
C PHE A 97 -6.19 -20.92 -39.00
N SER A 98 -6.39 -20.26 -40.14
CA SER A 98 -6.79 -18.85 -40.27
C SER A 98 -8.10 -18.47 -39.57
N GLY A 99 -8.93 -19.46 -39.23
CA GLY A 99 -10.17 -19.29 -38.47
C GLY A 99 -10.01 -19.37 -36.93
N GLN A 100 -8.78 -19.50 -36.39
CA GLN A 100 -8.53 -19.43 -34.95
C GLN A 100 -9.17 -18.18 -34.35
N ARG A 101 -9.88 -18.33 -33.21
CA ARG A 101 -10.58 -17.21 -32.59
C ARG A 101 -10.64 -17.27 -31.08
N ILE A 102 -10.53 -16.11 -30.44
CA ILE A 102 -10.74 -15.88 -29.02
C ILE A 102 -11.97 -15.01 -28.83
N VAL A 103 -12.92 -15.48 -28.02
CA VAL A 103 -14.19 -14.79 -27.77
C VAL A 103 -14.40 -14.67 -26.27
N ARG A 104 -14.52 -13.43 -25.76
CA ARG A 104 -15.07 -13.20 -24.42
C ARG A 104 -16.56 -13.57 -24.46
N THR A 105 -16.94 -14.61 -23.72
CA THR A 105 -18.31 -15.16 -23.77
C THR A 105 -19.30 -14.38 -22.91
N ASP A 106 -18.82 -13.81 -21.81
CA ASP A 106 -19.64 -13.22 -20.76
C ASP A 106 -19.02 -11.91 -20.24
N ALA A 107 -19.88 -11.00 -19.78
CA ALA A 107 -19.46 -9.86 -18.96
C ALA A 107 -18.91 -10.36 -17.61
N THR A 108 -18.14 -9.53 -16.89
CA THR A 108 -17.62 -9.89 -15.57
C THR A 108 -18.77 -10.21 -14.60
N GLN A 109 -18.69 -11.34 -13.90
CA GLN A 109 -19.70 -11.80 -12.94
C GLN A 109 -19.07 -12.12 -11.58
N SER A 110 -19.81 -11.83 -10.51
CA SER A 110 -19.45 -12.16 -9.14
C SER A 110 -19.84 -13.61 -8.84
N VAL A 111 -18.87 -14.50 -8.58
CA VAL A 111 -19.08 -15.95 -8.44
C VAL A 111 -18.36 -16.49 -7.21
N VAL A 112 -19.06 -17.26 -6.36
CA VAL A 112 -18.44 -17.96 -5.23
C VAL A 112 -17.69 -19.19 -5.73
N MET A 113 -16.41 -19.29 -5.37
CA MET A 113 -15.56 -20.44 -5.70
C MET A 113 -16.02 -21.67 -4.91
N THR A 114 -16.35 -22.75 -5.62
CA THR A 114 -16.87 -24.00 -5.03
C THR A 114 -15.78 -25.00 -4.63
N GLU A 115 -14.58 -24.85 -5.19
CA GLU A 115 -13.47 -25.82 -5.08
C GLU A 115 -12.10 -25.12 -5.03
N GLY A 116 -11.05 -25.91 -4.77
CA GLY A 116 -9.67 -25.46 -4.73
C GLY A 116 -9.31 -24.53 -3.56
N GLN A 117 -8.14 -23.92 -3.64
CA GLN A 117 -7.57 -23.11 -2.55
C GLN A 117 -8.40 -21.86 -2.20
N PHE A 118 -9.21 -21.35 -3.13
CA PHE A 118 -10.08 -20.19 -2.94
C PHE A 118 -11.53 -20.55 -2.58
N GLN A 119 -11.84 -21.84 -2.34
CA GLN A 119 -13.18 -22.30 -1.96
C GLN A 119 -13.82 -21.43 -0.85
N GLY A 120 -15.05 -20.99 -1.09
CA GLY A 120 -15.83 -20.13 -0.20
C GLY A 120 -15.57 -18.63 -0.34
N LEU A 121 -14.61 -18.21 -1.19
CA LEU A 121 -14.38 -16.81 -1.53
C LEU A 121 -15.11 -16.43 -2.83
N THR A 122 -15.46 -15.15 -2.96
CA THR A 122 -16.08 -14.58 -4.17
C THR A 122 -15.00 -14.12 -5.15
N ALA A 123 -15.16 -14.44 -6.43
CA ALA A 123 -14.29 -14.00 -7.51
C ALA A 123 -15.05 -13.11 -8.50
N LEU A 124 -14.38 -12.09 -9.05
CA LEU A 124 -14.80 -11.45 -10.30
C LEU A 124 -14.33 -12.33 -11.46
N ARG A 125 -15.27 -13.01 -12.10
CA ARG A 125 -15.06 -14.00 -13.15
C ARG A 125 -15.31 -13.41 -14.53
N ASP A 126 -14.36 -13.60 -15.44
CA ASP A 126 -14.50 -13.32 -16.86
C ASP A 126 -14.52 -14.62 -17.68
N GLY A 127 -15.55 -14.81 -18.50
CA GLY A 127 -15.72 -15.99 -19.35
C GLY A 127 -15.11 -15.81 -20.74
N TRP A 128 -14.40 -16.83 -21.21
CA TRP A 128 -13.71 -16.84 -22.50
C TRP A 128 -13.87 -18.19 -23.21
N ARG A 129 -13.81 -18.16 -24.55
CA ARG A 129 -13.78 -19.33 -25.43
C ARG A 129 -12.65 -19.19 -26.45
N LEU A 130 -11.91 -20.27 -26.63
CA LEU A 130 -10.99 -20.50 -27.75
C LEU A 130 -11.72 -21.37 -28.78
N ASP A 131 -11.69 -21.00 -30.05
CA ASP A 131 -12.16 -21.79 -31.18
C ASP A 131 -10.95 -22.08 -32.09
N ALA A 132 -10.66 -23.36 -32.33
CA ALA A 132 -9.48 -23.82 -33.05
C ALA A 132 -9.88 -24.68 -34.27
N PRO A 133 -10.27 -24.08 -35.40
CA PRO A 133 -10.52 -24.83 -36.63
C PRO A 133 -9.19 -25.27 -37.25
N ALA A 134 -9.18 -26.50 -37.77
CA ALA A 134 -8.13 -27.01 -38.64
C ALA A 134 -8.77 -27.48 -39.94
N ILE A 135 -8.33 -26.94 -41.07
CA ILE A 135 -8.83 -27.28 -42.41
C ILE A 135 -7.68 -27.91 -43.20
N HIS A 136 -7.81 -29.18 -43.60
CA HIS A 136 -6.75 -29.84 -44.38
C HIS A 136 -6.75 -29.30 -45.83
N GLU A 137 -5.68 -28.62 -46.23
CA GLU A 137 -5.65 -27.80 -47.45
C GLU A 137 -6.01 -28.58 -48.72
N ALA A 138 -5.53 -29.82 -48.84
CA ALA A 138 -5.73 -30.65 -50.03
C ALA A 138 -7.14 -31.27 -50.15
N THR A 139 -7.93 -31.31 -49.07
CA THR A 139 -9.24 -32.02 -49.06
C THR A 139 -10.42 -31.18 -48.57
N GLY A 140 -10.18 -30.04 -47.92
CA GLY A 140 -11.23 -29.21 -47.32
C GLY A 140 -11.92 -29.83 -46.09
N VAL A 141 -11.48 -31.00 -45.61
CA VAL A 141 -11.97 -31.59 -44.35
C VAL A 141 -11.63 -30.67 -43.19
N GLN A 142 -12.67 -30.24 -42.47
CA GLN A 142 -12.56 -29.33 -41.33
C GLN A 142 -12.97 -30.04 -40.03
N VAL A 143 -12.20 -29.79 -38.96
CA VAL A 143 -12.63 -30.04 -37.58
C VAL A 143 -12.39 -28.77 -36.77
N THR A 144 -13.36 -28.38 -35.95
CA THR A 144 -13.19 -27.30 -34.97
C THR A 144 -13.38 -27.85 -33.56
N LEU A 145 -12.39 -27.66 -32.71
CA LEU A 145 -12.51 -27.87 -31.28
C LEU A 145 -12.61 -26.51 -30.58
N SER A 146 -13.48 -26.42 -29.57
CA SER A 146 -13.69 -25.22 -28.77
C SER A 146 -13.46 -25.53 -27.30
N ARG A 147 -12.74 -24.66 -26.59
CA ARG A 147 -12.50 -24.76 -25.13
C ARG A 147 -12.98 -23.49 -24.46
N ARG A 148 -13.71 -23.61 -23.36
CA ARG A 148 -13.98 -22.47 -22.48
C ARG A 148 -13.03 -22.45 -21.30
N PHE A 149 -12.75 -21.27 -20.78
CA PHE A 149 -12.07 -21.10 -19.51
C PHE A 149 -12.56 -19.81 -18.82
N PHE A 150 -12.29 -19.73 -17.53
CA PHE A 150 -12.69 -18.60 -16.69
C PHE A 150 -11.44 -17.97 -16.07
N ASN A 151 -11.27 -16.66 -16.24
CA ASN A 151 -10.32 -15.88 -15.46
C ASN A 151 -11.01 -15.45 -14.15
N ASN A 152 -10.65 -16.04 -13.03
CA ASN A 152 -11.17 -15.68 -11.71
C ASN A 152 -10.20 -14.72 -11.03
N ARG A 153 -10.67 -13.52 -10.68
CA ARG A 153 -9.92 -12.54 -9.90
C ARG A 153 -10.49 -12.47 -8.48
N ILE A 154 -9.72 -12.88 -7.47
CA ILE A 154 -10.15 -12.98 -6.07
C ILE A 154 -9.58 -11.81 -5.26
N PRO A 155 -10.41 -10.85 -4.77
CA PRO A 155 -9.95 -9.77 -3.89
C PRO A 155 -9.25 -10.28 -2.63
N ILE A 156 -8.06 -9.74 -2.32
CA ILE A 156 -7.27 -10.17 -1.15
C ILE A 156 -7.92 -9.80 0.20
N PHE A 157 -8.70 -8.71 0.27
CA PHE A 157 -9.37 -8.27 1.51
C PHE A 157 -10.53 -9.17 1.96
N GLN A 158 -10.81 -10.28 1.27
CA GLN A 158 -11.68 -11.35 1.76
C GLN A 158 -11.02 -12.24 2.82
N PHE A 159 -9.68 -12.21 2.90
CA PHE A 159 -8.96 -12.80 4.02
C PHE A 159 -9.14 -11.89 5.23
N GLY A 160 -9.38 -12.48 6.40
CA GLY A 160 -9.29 -11.74 7.66
C GLY A 160 -7.84 -11.38 7.96
N ILE A 161 -6.94 -12.37 7.79
CA ILE A 161 -5.51 -12.21 7.96
C ILE A 161 -4.81 -12.92 6.78
N PHE A 162 -3.90 -12.24 6.10
CA PHE A 162 -3.05 -12.80 5.04
C PHE A 162 -1.63 -12.31 5.23
N TYR A 163 -0.64 -13.19 5.20
CA TYR A 163 0.77 -12.83 5.25
C TYR A 163 1.53 -13.48 4.09
N GLU A 164 2.44 -12.73 3.47
CA GLU A 164 3.39 -13.28 2.48
C GLU A 164 4.53 -14.07 3.16
N ASP A 165 5.05 -13.58 4.28
CA ASP A 165 6.01 -14.30 5.13
C ASP A 165 5.30 -15.13 6.22
N ASP A 166 6.06 -15.72 7.15
CA ASP A 166 5.52 -16.33 8.36
C ASP A 166 4.64 -15.37 9.17
N LEU A 167 3.67 -15.96 9.86
CA LEU A 167 2.63 -15.27 10.62
C LEU A 167 2.72 -15.61 12.11
N GLU A 168 2.76 -14.58 12.96
CA GLU A 168 2.94 -14.73 14.41
C GLU A 168 1.71 -14.35 15.24
N PHE A 169 1.32 -15.24 16.15
CA PHE A 169 0.36 -14.99 17.22
C PHE A 169 0.94 -15.33 18.59
N HIS A 170 1.15 -14.31 19.41
CA HIS A 170 1.51 -14.41 20.83
C HIS A 170 0.77 -13.36 21.71
N PRO A 171 -0.55 -13.15 21.52
CA PRO A 171 -1.25 -12.03 22.17
C PRO A 171 -1.35 -12.21 23.69
N GLY A 172 -0.91 -11.21 24.45
CA GLY A 172 -1.12 -11.14 25.91
C GLY A 172 -2.61 -11.08 26.28
N PRO A 173 -3.31 -9.95 26.02
CA PRO A 173 -4.78 -9.88 26.14
C PRO A 173 -5.48 -10.74 25.08
N ARG A 174 -6.70 -11.20 25.39
CA ARG A 174 -7.54 -12.02 24.50
C ARG A 174 -7.60 -11.47 23.07
N PHE A 175 -7.50 -12.35 22.09
CA PHE A 175 -7.58 -12.02 20.67
C PHE A 175 -8.64 -12.87 19.97
N ASP A 176 -9.74 -12.22 19.58
CA ASP A 176 -10.74 -12.78 18.69
C ASP A 176 -10.62 -12.04 17.35
N PHE A 177 -10.50 -12.78 16.25
CA PHE A 177 -10.59 -12.18 14.92
C PHE A 177 -11.39 -13.08 13.97
N GLY A 178 -12.15 -12.44 13.08
CA GLY A 178 -12.99 -13.12 12.09
C GLY A 178 -12.27 -13.34 10.77
N GLY A 179 -12.99 -13.88 9.78
CA GLY A 179 -12.46 -14.07 8.44
C GLY A 179 -11.41 -15.18 8.34
N ARG A 180 -11.01 -15.50 7.12
CA ARG A 180 -10.03 -16.56 6.82
C ARG A 180 -8.60 -16.12 7.17
N VAL A 181 -7.78 -17.05 7.65
CA VAL A 181 -6.36 -16.81 7.96
C VAL A 181 -5.47 -17.60 7.01
N HIS A 182 -4.50 -16.93 6.38
CA HIS A 182 -3.48 -17.55 5.54
C HIS A 182 -2.09 -16.97 5.74
N SER A 183 -1.06 -17.80 5.55
CA SER A 183 0.33 -17.39 5.38
C SER A 183 0.96 -18.18 4.23
N ASN A 184 1.64 -17.49 3.32
CA ASN A 184 2.51 -18.08 2.30
C ASN A 184 3.84 -18.61 2.90
N GLY A 185 4.11 -18.34 4.17
CA GLY A 185 5.11 -19.02 5.00
C GLY A 185 4.47 -20.01 5.99
N SER A 186 4.96 -19.96 7.23
CA SER A 186 4.50 -20.75 8.38
C SER A 186 3.60 -19.93 9.32
N ILE A 187 2.90 -20.57 10.25
CA ILE A 187 2.15 -19.86 11.30
C ILE A 187 2.60 -20.32 12.69
N PHE A 188 3.05 -19.37 13.51
CA PHE A 188 3.41 -19.56 14.92
C PHE A 188 2.24 -19.15 15.81
N MET A 189 1.82 -20.04 16.72
CA MET A 189 0.65 -19.82 17.57
C MET A 189 0.88 -20.16 19.04
N ALA A 190 0.77 -19.16 19.90
CA ALA A 190 0.69 -19.29 21.36
C ALA A 190 -0.28 -18.22 21.92
N ALA A 191 -0.90 -18.47 23.07
CA ALA A 191 -1.84 -17.53 23.69
C ALA A 191 -2.08 -17.82 25.18
N ASN A 192 -1.92 -16.81 26.03
CA ASN A 192 -1.88 -17.00 27.49
C ASN A 192 -3.30 -16.92 28.06
N THR A 193 -4.08 -16.00 27.50
CA THR A 193 -5.48 -15.77 27.87
C THR A 193 -6.41 -16.55 26.96
N ARG A 194 -6.54 -16.14 25.69
CA ARG A 194 -7.27 -16.86 24.64
C ARG A 194 -7.03 -16.28 23.24
N LEU A 195 -6.82 -17.16 22.26
CA LEU A 195 -6.81 -16.85 20.82
C LEU A 195 -7.91 -17.66 20.13
N ASN A 196 -8.86 -16.99 19.46
CA ASN A 196 -9.99 -17.65 18.77
C ASN A 196 -9.97 -17.36 17.27
N PHE A 197 -9.80 -18.41 16.46
CA PHE A 197 -9.97 -18.38 15.01
C PHE A 197 -11.38 -18.80 14.62
N SER A 198 -12.16 -17.87 14.07
CA SER A 198 -13.59 -18.09 13.76
C SER A 198 -13.86 -18.69 12.38
N SER A 199 -12.81 -18.94 11.58
CA SER A 199 -12.87 -19.47 10.20
C SER A 199 -11.61 -20.29 9.89
N LYS A 200 -11.48 -20.75 8.65
CA LYS A 200 -10.36 -21.55 8.14
C LYS A 200 -9.00 -20.86 8.33
N VAL A 201 -8.04 -21.63 8.87
CA VAL A 201 -6.62 -21.31 9.06
C VAL A 201 -5.80 -22.20 8.12
N THR A 202 -4.91 -21.61 7.33
CA THR A 202 -4.12 -22.31 6.30
C THR A 202 -2.69 -21.79 6.25
N ALA A 203 -1.68 -22.67 6.25
CA ALA A 203 -0.27 -22.30 6.01
C ALA A 203 0.27 -22.99 4.76
N HIS A 204 1.14 -22.31 4.00
CA HIS A 204 1.91 -22.95 2.93
C HIS A 204 2.91 -23.97 3.52
N ASN A 205 3.70 -23.54 4.51
CA ASN A 205 4.68 -24.38 5.19
C ASN A 205 4.06 -25.05 6.42
N HIS A 206 4.44 -24.62 7.61
CA HIS A 206 4.17 -25.32 8.87
C HIS A 206 3.26 -24.55 9.82
N ILE A 207 2.64 -25.27 10.75
CA ILE A 207 1.96 -24.74 11.95
C ILE A 207 2.82 -25.09 13.16
N PHE A 208 3.33 -24.08 13.86
CA PHE A 208 4.13 -24.20 15.08
C PHE A 208 3.30 -23.88 16.33
N THR A 209 3.45 -24.70 17.37
CA THR A 209 2.67 -24.58 18.61
C THR A 209 3.47 -24.81 19.90
N ASP A 210 4.67 -25.42 19.85
CA ASP A 210 5.55 -25.59 21.02
C ASP A 210 6.71 -24.58 21.08
N VAL A 211 7.01 -23.88 19.99
CA VAL A 211 8.07 -22.86 19.89
C VAL A 211 7.61 -21.67 19.04
N GLN A 212 8.08 -20.46 19.35
CA GLN A 212 7.82 -19.22 18.57
C GLN A 212 9.01 -18.88 17.64
N LYS A 213 8.82 -17.97 16.67
CA LYS A 213 9.84 -17.62 15.64
C LYS A 213 11.18 -17.16 16.24
N ASN A 214 11.19 -16.57 17.44
CA ASN A 214 12.42 -16.22 18.17
C ASN A 214 13.09 -17.39 18.94
N GLY A 215 12.59 -18.61 18.84
CA GLY A 215 13.13 -19.79 19.52
C GLY A 215 12.75 -19.93 21.00
N PHE A 216 11.85 -19.08 21.52
CA PHE A 216 11.33 -19.28 22.88
C PHE A 216 10.19 -20.30 22.92
N PRO A 217 10.11 -21.12 23.99
CA PRO A 217 9.09 -22.14 24.13
C PRO A 217 7.70 -21.52 24.35
N TRP A 218 6.67 -22.26 23.96
CA TRP A 218 5.27 -21.90 24.14
C TRP A 218 4.92 -21.52 25.58
N THR A 219 5.65 -22.04 26.59
CA THR A 219 5.42 -21.76 28.01
C THR A 219 5.51 -20.28 28.39
N ASN A 220 6.19 -19.44 27.58
CA ASN A 220 6.22 -18.00 27.79
C ASN A 220 4.85 -17.35 27.51
N TRP A 221 4.11 -17.89 26.53
CA TRP A 221 2.84 -17.33 26.06
C TRP A 221 1.64 -18.28 26.19
N GLY A 222 1.77 -19.50 26.70
CA GLY A 222 0.65 -20.44 26.87
C GLY A 222 0.04 -21.00 25.58
N ASP A 223 -0.89 -21.95 25.72
CA ASP A 223 -1.49 -22.73 24.62
C ASP A 223 -3.04 -22.65 24.61
N GLN A 224 -3.59 -21.47 24.93
CA GLN A 224 -5.03 -21.18 24.84
C GLN A 224 -5.46 -20.81 23.41
N VAL A 225 -5.05 -21.61 22.44
CA VAL A 225 -5.36 -21.45 21.01
C VAL A 225 -6.59 -22.28 20.66
N TYR A 226 -7.60 -21.68 20.03
CA TYR A 226 -8.85 -22.32 19.66
C TYR A 226 -9.22 -22.02 18.21
N ILE A 227 -9.59 -23.06 17.46
CA ILE A 227 -10.04 -22.96 16.07
C ILE A 227 -11.44 -23.55 15.97
N LYS A 228 -12.32 -22.87 15.24
CA LYS A 228 -13.69 -23.32 14.99
C LYS A 228 -13.70 -24.44 13.95
N ASP A 229 -14.18 -25.63 14.32
CA ASP A 229 -14.39 -26.73 13.38
C ASP A 229 -15.53 -26.41 12.38
N ALA A 230 -15.68 -27.21 11.31
CA ALA A 230 -16.70 -26.95 10.29
C ALA A 230 -18.14 -27.09 10.83
N SER A 231 -18.35 -27.82 11.94
CA SER A 231 -19.63 -27.85 12.66
C SER A 231 -19.93 -26.58 13.47
N GLY A 232 -18.96 -25.67 13.58
CA GLY A 232 -19.10 -24.39 14.26
C GLY A 232 -18.66 -24.39 15.73
N VAL A 233 -17.99 -25.44 16.20
CA VAL A 233 -17.55 -25.57 17.60
C VAL A 233 -16.07 -25.21 17.73
N PHE A 234 -15.72 -24.37 18.71
CA PHE A 234 -14.32 -24.08 19.02
C PHE A 234 -13.63 -25.28 19.67
N ARG A 235 -12.57 -25.78 19.03
CA ARG A 235 -11.68 -26.84 19.56
C ARG A 235 -10.34 -26.22 19.92
N ARG A 236 -9.79 -26.56 21.09
CA ARG A 236 -8.42 -26.17 21.46
C ARG A 236 -7.42 -26.90 20.56
N LEU A 237 -6.37 -26.20 20.15
CA LEU A 237 -5.14 -26.76 19.57
C LEU A 237 -4.08 -26.71 20.67
N PHE A 238 -3.58 -27.86 21.10
CA PHE A 238 -2.60 -27.93 22.19
C PHE A 238 -1.17 -27.65 21.67
N SER A 239 -0.25 -27.30 22.58
CA SER A 239 1.14 -26.99 22.22
C SER A 239 1.87 -28.14 21.51
N ASN A 240 1.48 -29.40 21.75
CA ASN A 240 2.03 -30.59 21.11
C ASN A 240 1.25 -31.06 19.86
N GLU A 241 0.39 -30.22 19.29
CA GLU A 241 -0.48 -30.58 18.14
C GLU A 241 -0.14 -29.84 16.84
N GLY A 242 0.89 -29.00 16.79
CA GLY A 242 1.40 -28.38 15.56
C GLY A 242 1.84 -29.40 14.51
N SER A 243 1.97 -28.97 13.26
CA SER A 243 2.44 -29.85 12.17
C SER A 243 3.92 -30.20 12.30
N VAL A 244 4.66 -29.36 13.04
CA VAL A 244 6.05 -29.54 13.43
C VAL A 244 6.20 -29.20 14.92
N LEU A 245 7.18 -29.81 15.57
CA LEU A 245 7.46 -29.67 17.00
C LEU A 245 8.97 -29.66 17.26
N GLU A 246 9.44 -28.87 18.22
CA GLU A 246 10.82 -28.93 18.73
C GLU A 246 11.06 -30.27 19.47
N THR A 247 10.03 -30.78 20.14
CA THR A 247 10.14 -31.84 21.17
C THR A 247 10.07 -33.29 20.67
N VAL A 248 10.45 -33.57 19.41
CA VAL A 248 10.42 -34.95 18.83
C VAL A 248 11.83 -35.38 18.38
N PRO A 249 12.55 -36.23 19.15
CA PRO A 249 13.98 -36.51 18.92
C PRO A 249 14.29 -37.52 17.80
N ASN A 250 13.29 -37.97 17.03
CA ASN A 250 13.42 -39.02 16.03
C ASN A 250 13.10 -38.49 14.62
N GLY A 251 14.13 -38.26 13.82
CA GLY A 251 14.01 -37.84 12.42
C GLY A 251 15.07 -36.80 12.04
N THR A 252 15.08 -36.40 10.77
CA THR A 252 15.82 -35.21 10.32
C THR A 252 15.00 -33.97 10.66
N PRO A 253 15.62 -32.86 11.13
CA PRO A 253 14.90 -31.59 11.25
C PRO A 253 14.30 -31.16 9.91
N VAL A 254 13.07 -30.68 9.94
CA VAL A 254 12.38 -30.11 8.77
C VAL A 254 12.51 -28.59 8.71
N THR A 255 12.82 -27.95 9.85
CA THR A 255 13.21 -26.54 9.91
C THR A 255 14.50 -26.37 10.71
N ASN A 256 15.24 -25.30 10.41
CA ASN A 256 16.48 -24.89 11.06
C ASN A 256 16.68 -23.36 10.84
N SER A 257 17.81 -22.82 11.29
CA SER A 257 18.15 -21.39 11.17
C SER A 257 17.90 -20.85 9.75
N PRO A 258 17.17 -19.73 9.58
CA PRO A 258 16.83 -18.72 10.59
C PRO A 258 15.56 -19.01 11.43
N LEU A 259 14.92 -20.18 11.27
CA LEU A 259 13.80 -20.62 12.11
C LEU A 259 14.25 -21.53 13.27
N PRO A 260 13.40 -21.75 14.29
CA PRO A 260 13.63 -22.78 15.30
C PRO A 260 13.83 -24.16 14.66
N THR A 261 14.64 -25.00 15.30
CA THR A 261 14.88 -26.37 14.80
C THR A 261 13.73 -27.27 15.23
N THR A 262 12.96 -27.80 14.27
CA THR A 262 11.79 -28.64 14.54
C THR A 262 11.69 -29.86 13.63
N TYR A 263 10.88 -30.82 14.04
CA TYR A 263 10.69 -32.13 13.41
C TYR A 263 9.21 -32.33 13.08
N GLN A 264 8.92 -33.12 12.05
CA GLN A 264 7.54 -33.36 11.60
C GLN A 264 6.72 -34.11 12.66
N ASN A 265 5.52 -33.62 12.98
CA ASN A 265 4.61 -34.29 13.89
C ASN A 265 3.87 -35.44 13.17
N ALA A 266 4.24 -36.68 13.50
CA ALA A 266 3.61 -37.88 12.94
C ALA A 266 2.09 -37.99 13.20
N ASN A 267 1.56 -37.27 14.20
CA ASN A 267 0.13 -37.24 14.51
C ASN A 267 -0.65 -36.14 13.76
N TRP A 268 0.01 -35.30 12.95
CA TRP A 268 -0.62 -34.13 12.33
C TRP A 268 -1.91 -34.44 11.57
N ASP A 269 -1.96 -35.53 10.81
CA ASP A 269 -3.16 -35.94 10.06
C ASP A 269 -4.37 -36.18 10.97
N THR A 270 -4.15 -36.75 12.15
CA THR A 270 -5.21 -36.94 13.16
C THR A 270 -5.62 -35.61 13.80
N VAL A 271 -4.68 -34.68 13.98
CA VAL A 271 -4.98 -33.33 14.47
C VAL A 271 -5.81 -32.55 13.45
N GLN A 272 -5.36 -32.39 12.20
CA GLN A 272 -6.06 -31.58 11.20
C GLN A 272 -7.47 -32.11 10.88
N ALA A 273 -7.65 -33.44 10.90
CA ALA A 273 -8.96 -34.07 10.71
C ALA A 273 -10.01 -33.62 11.76
N ARG A 274 -9.58 -33.33 13.00
CA ARG A 274 -10.46 -32.80 14.08
C ARG A 274 -11.14 -31.48 13.69
N TYR A 275 -10.47 -30.65 12.89
CA TYR A 275 -10.95 -29.34 12.47
C TYR A 275 -11.72 -29.38 11.14
N GLN A 276 -11.91 -30.56 10.54
CA GLN A 276 -12.79 -30.76 9.38
C GLN A 276 -12.44 -29.84 8.18
N GLY A 277 -11.13 -29.61 7.97
CA GLY A 277 -10.62 -28.73 6.90
C GLY A 277 -10.48 -27.25 7.27
N ASN A 278 -10.77 -26.84 8.51
CA ASN A 278 -10.54 -25.47 9.00
C ASN A 278 -9.15 -25.23 9.61
N LEU A 279 -8.30 -26.25 9.74
CA LEU A 279 -6.88 -26.12 10.06
C LEU A 279 -6.09 -26.99 9.09
N LEU A 280 -5.19 -26.39 8.30
CA LEU A 280 -4.40 -27.08 7.29
C LEU A 280 -2.98 -26.48 7.19
N ALA A 281 -1.97 -27.34 7.12
CA ALA A 281 -0.59 -27.00 6.76
C ALA A 281 -0.32 -27.48 5.32
N TYR A 282 0.88 -27.26 4.78
CA TYR A 282 1.29 -27.80 3.47
C TYR A 282 0.36 -27.41 2.31
N GLN A 283 -0.22 -26.22 2.37
CA GLN A 283 -1.09 -25.69 1.31
C GLN A 283 -0.26 -25.09 0.17
N LYS A 284 -0.88 -24.75 -0.96
CA LYS A 284 -0.19 -23.98 -2.01
C LYS A 284 -0.05 -22.51 -1.60
N THR A 285 1.00 -21.86 -2.07
CA THR A 285 1.12 -20.40 -2.04
C THR A 285 -0.02 -19.74 -2.82
N LEU A 286 -0.43 -18.58 -2.34
CA LEU A 286 -1.39 -17.69 -2.98
C LEU A 286 -0.61 -16.46 -3.46
N GLU A 287 -0.13 -16.50 -4.70
CA GLU A 287 0.74 -15.47 -5.25
C GLU A 287 -0.07 -14.38 -5.98
N LEU A 288 0.31 -13.12 -5.76
CA LEU A 288 -0.21 -11.99 -6.52
C LEU A 288 0.45 -11.95 -7.91
N PRO A 289 -0.23 -11.44 -8.96
CA PRO A 289 0.30 -11.41 -10.33
C PRO A 289 1.70 -10.78 -10.48
N ILE A 290 2.04 -9.77 -9.67
CA ILE A 290 3.36 -9.15 -9.65
C ILE A 290 4.50 -10.11 -9.22
N LYS A 291 4.24 -11.13 -8.39
CA LYS A 291 5.20 -12.19 -8.03
C LYS A 291 5.42 -13.22 -9.13
N LEU A 292 4.42 -13.42 -10.01
CA LEU A 292 4.50 -14.34 -11.14
C LEU A 292 5.39 -13.81 -12.28
N ASN A 293 5.78 -12.53 -12.21
CA ASN A 293 6.54 -11.85 -13.24
C ASN A 293 8.04 -11.76 -12.88
N ALA A 294 8.89 -12.34 -13.72
CA ALA A 294 10.34 -12.42 -13.50
C ALA A 294 11.16 -11.29 -14.18
N ASN A 295 10.51 -10.25 -14.72
CA ASN A 295 11.15 -9.37 -15.72
C ASN A 295 11.90 -8.14 -15.19
N ILE A 296 12.00 -7.89 -13.88
CA ILE A 296 12.97 -6.90 -13.37
C ILE A 296 14.35 -7.58 -13.30
N ASN A 297 15.07 -7.55 -14.42
CA ASN A 297 16.45 -8.05 -14.57
C ASN A 297 16.66 -9.54 -14.22
N GLY A 298 15.60 -10.37 -14.21
CA GLY A 298 15.68 -11.78 -13.81
C GLY A 298 15.65 -12.02 -12.29
N ASN A 299 15.46 -10.96 -11.49
CA ASN A 299 15.30 -11.05 -10.04
C ASN A 299 13.81 -11.15 -9.66
N PRO A 300 13.46 -11.85 -8.57
CA PRO A 300 12.10 -11.83 -8.03
C PRO A 300 11.67 -10.40 -7.66
N VAL A 301 10.49 -9.98 -8.12
CA VAL A 301 9.94 -8.66 -7.77
C VAL A 301 9.41 -8.69 -6.34
N SER A 302 9.93 -7.81 -5.49
CA SER A 302 9.41 -7.63 -4.13
C SER A 302 7.97 -7.09 -4.17
N LEU A 303 7.08 -7.63 -3.33
CA LEU A 303 5.72 -7.08 -3.20
C LEU A 303 5.72 -5.65 -2.65
N ARG A 304 6.82 -5.19 -2.03
CA ARG A 304 7.00 -3.78 -1.62
C ARG A 304 6.84 -2.82 -2.80
N GLU A 305 7.18 -3.25 -4.02
CA GLU A 305 7.02 -2.43 -5.22
C GLU A 305 5.57 -1.92 -5.40
N ILE A 306 4.56 -2.63 -4.89
CA ILE A 306 3.15 -2.20 -4.98
C ILE A 306 2.91 -0.83 -4.31
N VAL A 307 3.67 -0.46 -3.28
CA VAL A 307 3.55 0.83 -2.57
C VAL A 307 4.60 1.87 -2.98
N LYS A 308 5.61 1.53 -3.78
CA LYS A 308 6.65 2.48 -4.27
C LYS A 308 6.16 3.33 -5.47
N ARG A 309 6.89 4.39 -5.80
CA ARG A 309 6.58 5.31 -6.91
C ARG A 309 6.46 4.60 -8.25
N THR A 310 5.69 5.19 -9.15
CA THR A 310 5.75 4.93 -10.60
C THR A 310 7.20 4.98 -11.10
N LYS A 311 7.58 4.05 -11.99
CA LYS A 311 8.83 4.09 -12.73
C LYS A 311 8.55 4.14 -14.24
N SER A 312 8.30 5.34 -14.75
CA SER A 312 7.98 5.62 -16.16
C SER A 312 9.01 6.53 -16.83
N VAL A 313 9.04 6.55 -18.16
CA VAL A 313 9.93 7.45 -18.91
C VAL A 313 9.61 8.91 -18.56
N GLY A 314 10.63 9.66 -18.13
CA GLY A 314 10.47 11.00 -17.54
C GLY A 314 10.58 11.03 -16.01
N ASP A 315 10.77 9.87 -15.38
CA ASP A 315 11.14 9.72 -13.97
C ASP A 315 12.66 9.45 -13.82
N LEU A 316 13.14 9.56 -12.59
CA LEU A 316 14.47 9.08 -12.16
C LEU A 316 14.33 7.81 -11.30
N TRP A 317 15.36 6.98 -11.25
CA TRP A 317 15.44 5.83 -10.34
C TRP A 317 16.89 5.53 -9.96
N ASN A 318 17.12 4.94 -8.77
CA ASN A 318 18.39 4.29 -8.45
C ASN A 318 18.47 2.96 -9.21
N ASP A 319 19.49 2.77 -10.05
CA ASP A 319 19.67 1.50 -10.79
C ASP A 319 20.42 0.40 -10.03
N GLY A 320 20.83 0.67 -8.79
CA GLY A 320 21.52 -0.28 -7.91
C GLY A 320 22.98 -0.55 -8.29
N THR A 321 23.55 0.17 -9.26
CA THR A 321 24.97 0.03 -9.65
C THR A 321 25.91 1.06 -9.01
N GLY A 322 25.34 1.99 -8.24
CA GLY A 322 26.09 3.02 -7.51
C GLY A 322 26.74 2.50 -6.22
N THR A 323 27.15 3.45 -5.39
CA THR A 323 27.47 3.21 -3.97
C THR A 323 26.68 4.20 -3.15
N ASP A 324 26.46 3.93 -1.87
CA ASP A 324 25.64 4.78 -0.99
C ASP A 324 26.14 6.24 -0.98
N THR A 325 27.47 6.44 -0.97
CA THR A 325 28.09 7.79 -1.04
C THR A 325 28.10 8.44 -2.44
N SER A 326 27.74 7.69 -3.48
CA SER A 326 27.67 8.14 -4.88
C SER A 326 26.67 7.25 -5.64
N PRO A 327 25.35 7.41 -5.36
CA PRO A 327 24.31 6.53 -5.85
C PRO A 327 24.00 6.84 -7.31
N ASN A 328 23.69 5.81 -8.10
CA ASN A 328 23.52 5.97 -9.54
C ASN A 328 22.05 6.26 -9.89
N VAL A 329 21.64 7.49 -9.60
CA VAL A 329 20.30 7.99 -9.93
C VAL A 329 20.24 8.39 -11.40
N VAL A 330 19.62 7.56 -12.23
CA VAL A 330 19.57 7.70 -13.68
C VAL A 330 18.15 7.89 -14.20
N ALA A 331 18.03 8.36 -15.45
CA ALA A 331 16.75 8.49 -16.12
C ALA A 331 16.12 7.14 -16.44
N VAL A 332 14.81 7.00 -16.22
CA VAL A 332 14.06 5.82 -16.66
C VAL A 332 13.93 5.83 -18.18
N THR A 333 14.30 4.71 -18.79
CA THR A 333 14.28 4.48 -20.25
C THR A 333 13.11 3.59 -20.66
N SER A 334 12.89 3.43 -21.97
CA SER A 334 11.90 2.48 -22.51
C SER A 334 12.16 1.02 -22.14
N THR A 335 13.40 0.67 -21.78
CA THR A 335 13.82 -0.67 -21.36
C THR A 335 13.85 -0.87 -19.84
N THR A 336 13.92 0.20 -19.06
CA THR A 336 14.04 0.13 -17.58
C THR A 336 12.78 0.56 -16.84
N LYS A 337 11.79 1.14 -17.53
CA LYS A 337 10.46 1.42 -16.98
C LYS A 337 9.78 0.16 -16.43
N ASP A 338 8.79 0.33 -15.56
CA ASP A 338 7.91 -0.75 -15.14
C ASP A 338 7.29 -1.47 -16.35
N ASP A 339 7.24 -2.79 -16.27
CA ASP A 339 6.39 -3.61 -17.12
C ASP A 339 4.89 -3.42 -16.80
N LEU A 340 4.03 -4.03 -17.60
CA LEU A 340 2.58 -3.82 -17.50
C LEU A 340 1.98 -4.38 -16.21
N VAL A 341 2.49 -5.50 -15.66
CA VAL A 341 2.00 -6.02 -14.37
C VAL A 341 2.36 -5.04 -13.27
N THR A 342 3.65 -4.73 -13.14
CA THR A 342 4.21 -3.86 -12.09
C THR A 342 3.56 -2.49 -12.15
N ALA A 343 3.50 -1.87 -13.34
CA ALA A 343 2.83 -0.59 -13.53
C ALA A 343 1.34 -0.64 -13.16
N SER A 344 0.62 -1.72 -13.53
CA SER A 344 -0.80 -1.85 -13.19
C SER A 344 -1.04 -2.11 -11.70
N GLU A 345 -0.08 -2.72 -11.00
CA GLU A 345 -0.21 -3.07 -9.58
C GLU A 345 0.19 -1.94 -8.63
N ARG A 346 1.17 -1.11 -8.99
CA ARG A 346 1.58 0.05 -8.19
C ARG A 346 0.41 0.97 -7.82
N TYR A 347 0.27 1.28 -6.53
CA TYR A 347 -0.73 2.23 -6.04
C TYR A 347 -0.58 3.64 -6.64
N ALA A 348 0.63 4.07 -6.96
CA ALA A 348 0.94 5.35 -7.60
C ALA A 348 0.30 5.52 -8.99
N ASN A 349 -0.09 4.42 -9.64
CA ASN A 349 -0.68 4.37 -10.98
C ASN A 349 -2.21 4.12 -10.97
N LYS A 350 -2.81 3.86 -9.80
CA LYS A 350 -4.26 3.63 -9.67
C LYS A 350 -5.02 4.95 -9.81
N THR A 351 -6.28 4.85 -10.22
CA THR A 351 -7.15 6.01 -10.49
C THR A 351 -7.39 6.87 -9.25
N GLY A 352 -7.09 8.17 -9.34
CA GLY A 352 -7.30 9.13 -8.25
C GLY A 352 -6.31 10.30 -8.26
N ILE A 353 -5.64 10.53 -7.12
CA ILE A 353 -4.72 11.65 -6.88
C ILE A 353 -3.41 11.08 -6.30
N ARG A 354 -2.26 11.57 -6.76
CA ARG A 354 -0.96 11.27 -6.14
C ARG A 354 -0.24 12.54 -5.68
N ILE A 355 0.40 12.47 -4.52
CA ILE A 355 1.18 13.55 -3.89
C ILE A 355 2.63 13.09 -3.76
N HIS A 356 3.56 13.86 -4.32
CA HIS A 356 4.99 13.57 -4.29
C HIS A 356 5.77 14.76 -3.72
N LEU A 357 6.68 14.52 -2.78
CA LEU A 357 7.70 15.49 -2.36
C LEU A 357 9.10 14.94 -2.65
N ALA A 358 10.02 15.82 -3.03
CA ALA A 358 11.39 15.44 -3.37
C ALA A 358 12.38 16.60 -3.21
N ASP A 359 13.67 16.27 -3.15
CA ASP A 359 14.75 17.24 -2.95
C ASP A 359 15.20 17.99 -4.21
N SER A 360 14.64 17.67 -5.38
CA SER A 360 14.86 18.39 -6.63
C SER A 360 13.66 18.23 -7.57
N LYS A 361 13.54 19.14 -8.55
CA LYS A 361 12.47 19.06 -9.56
C LYS A 361 12.51 17.75 -10.37
N ALA A 362 13.71 17.28 -10.75
CA ALA A 362 13.86 16.07 -11.57
C ALA A 362 13.48 14.78 -10.81
N LYS A 363 13.59 14.78 -9.47
CA LYS A 363 13.11 13.69 -8.60
C LYS A 363 11.57 13.68 -8.41
N LEU A 364 10.80 14.54 -9.08
CA LEU A 364 9.33 14.45 -9.13
C LEU A 364 8.87 13.66 -10.37
N PRO A 365 7.76 12.88 -10.29
CA PRO A 365 7.31 12.07 -11.42
C PRO A 365 6.97 12.89 -12.67
N GLY A 366 7.46 12.45 -13.83
CA GLY A 366 7.30 13.11 -15.13
C GLY A 366 7.98 14.48 -15.24
N CYS A 367 8.90 14.81 -14.33
CA CYS A 367 9.60 16.09 -14.28
C CYS A 367 11.09 16.00 -14.68
N ALA A 368 11.56 14.85 -15.17
CA ALA A 368 12.88 14.67 -15.78
C ALA A 368 12.81 14.53 -17.31
N THR A 369 13.89 14.90 -18.00
CA THR A 369 14.13 14.59 -19.41
C THR A 369 14.67 13.17 -19.57
N SER A 370 14.78 12.67 -20.81
CA SER A 370 15.48 11.41 -21.11
C SER A 370 16.98 11.39 -20.73
N SER A 371 17.57 12.55 -20.41
CA SER A 371 18.93 12.68 -19.88
C SER A 371 18.98 12.91 -18.36
N GLY A 372 17.84 12.78 -17.66
CA GLY A 372 17.72 12.96 -16.20
C GLY A 372 17.74 14.41 -15.72
N ALA A 373 17.82 15.40 -16.61
CA ALA A 373 17.77 16.81 -16.24
C ALA A 373 16.32 17.25 -15.95
N ALA A 374 16.11 18.26 -15.11
CA ALA A 374 14.77 18.76 -14.83
C ALA A 374 14.12 19.39 -16.09
N VAL A 375 12.83 19.12 -16.32
CA VAL A 375 12.08 19.73 -17.43
C VAL A 375 11.95 21.25 -17.28
N THR A 376 11.95 21.97 -18.39
CA THR A 376 11.77 23.44 -18.41
C THR A 376 10.31 23.87 -18.27
N THR A 377 9.36 22.98 -18.57
CA THR A 377 7.91 23.20 -18.39
C THR A 377 7.51 23.26 -16.91
N PRO A 378 6.36 23.87 -16.57
CA PRO A 378 5.78 23.74 -15.23
C PRO A 378 5.60 22.27 -14.84
N CYS A 379 6.11 21.88 -13.68
CA CYS A 379 6.04 20.51 -13.16
C CYS A 379 6.34 20.55 -11.67
N GLY A 380 5.30 20.42 -10.84
CA GLY A 380 5.35 20.69 -9.40
C GLY A 380 5.61 22.16 -9.05
N VAL A 381 5.79 22.40 -7.74
CA VAL A 381 6.02 23.71 -7.11
C VAL A 381 7.20 23.60 -6.14
N ARG A 382 8.13 24.56 -6.19
CA ARG A 382 9.20 24.68 -5.19
C ARG A 382 8.70 25.42 -3.94
N LEU A 383 8.85 24.80 -2.79
CA LEU A 383 8.33 25.25 -1.51
C LEU A 383 9.33 26.11 -0.70
N ASP A 384 10.63 25.85 -0.79
CA ASP A 384 11.70 26.59 -0.07
C ASP A 384 12.33 27.74 -0.88
N GLY A 385 11.82 27.98 -2.09
CA GLY A 385 12.36 28.95 -3.05
C GLY A 385 11.66 30.31 -3.00
N SER A 386 11.48 30.90 -4.19
CA SER A 386 10.75 32.14 -4.42
C SER A 386 9.28 32.07 -3.97
N ALA A 387 8.64 33.22 -3.80
CA ALA A 387 7.19 33.30 -3.53
C ALA A 387 6.33 32.67 -4.64
N LEU A 388 6.84 32.64 -5.88
CA LEU A 388 6.13 32.12 -7.05
C LEU A 388 6.17 30.59 -7.14
N GLY A 389 7.14 29.95 -6.48
CA GLY A 389 7.32 28.49 -6.52
C GLY A 389 7.81 27.96 -7.87
N ASP A 390 8.33 28.83 -8.72
CA ASP A 390 8.84 28.59 -10.08
C ASP A 390 10.18 27.83 -10.15
N GLY A 391 10.74 27.47 -8.99
CA GLY A 391 12.05 26.82 -8.84
C GLY A 391 13.19 27.77 -8.51
N SER A 392 13.02 29.08 -8.72
CA SER A 392 14.06 30.07 -8.41
C SER A 392 14.30 30.22 -6.90
N ASN A 393 15.51 30.65 -6.53
CA ASN A 393 15.80 31.14 -5.19
C ASN A 393 15.02 32.45 -4.92
N PRO A 394 14.78 32.83 -3.65
CA PRO A 394 14.27 34.17 -3.36
C PRO A 394 15.19 35.25 -3.91
N ALA A 395 14.61 36.37 -4.37
CA ALA A 395 15.38 37.56 -4.70
C ALA A 395 16.07 38.13 -3.45
N LEU A 396 17.15 38.88 -3.64
CA LEU A 396 17.91 39.48 -2.53
C LEU A 396 17.00 40.31 -1.62
N GLY A 397 17.02 40.00 -0.31
CA GLY A 397 16.17 40.66 0.69
C GLY A 397 14.70 40.23 0.70
N GLN A 398 14.34 39.14 0.00
CA GLN A 398 13.03 38.49 0.09
C GLN A 398 13.11 37.19 0.89
N ALA A 399 12.04 36.87 1.60
CA ALA A 399 11.91 35.62 2.35
C ALA A 399 11.77 34.40 1.43
N ARG A 400 12.28 33.24 1.88
CA ARG A 400 12.00 31.92 1.29
C ARG A 400 10.55 31.49 1.57
N GLY A 401 9.94 30.81 0.61
CA GLY A 401 8.65 30.14 0.83
C GLY A 401 7.61 30.39 -0.25
N TYR A 402 6.93 29.35 -0.72
CA TYR A 402 5.83 29.48 -1.67
C TYR A 402 4.63 30.25 -1.08
N GLN A 403 4.05 31.15 -1.87
CA GLN A 403 2.75 31.79 -1.60
C GLN A 403 1.69 31.14 -2.51
N PRO A 404 0.72 30.39 -1.96
CA PRO A 404 -0.32 29.79 -2.78
C PRO A 404 -1.15 30.84 -3.53
N GLN A 405 -1.53 30.51 -4.76
CA GLN A 405 -2.39 31.38 -5.58
C GLN A 405 -3.76 31.59 -4.91
N PRO A 406 -4.37 32.79 -5.01
CA PRO A 406 -5.67 33.06 -4.43
C PRO A 406 -6.81 32.34 -5.18
N MET A 407 -7.76 31.79 -4.44
CA MET A 407 -9.04 31.30 -4.98
C MET A 407 -9.85 32.45 -5.60
N THR A 408 -10.78 32.11 -6.50
CA THR A 408 -11.71 33.09 -7.08
C THR A 408 -12.84 33.42 -6.10
N GLY A 409 -13.02 34.71 -5.81
CA GLY A 409 -14.07 35.23 -4.91
C GLY A 409 -13.50 35.92 -3.65
N PRO A 410 -14.27 36.84 -3.03
CA PRO A 410 -13.77 37.61 -1.89
C PRO A 410 -13.79 36.79 -0.58
N THR A 411 -12.76 36.99 0.26
CA THR A 411 -12.55 36.58 1.67
C THR A 411 -11.59 35.42 1.99
N TYR A 412 -11.33 34.46 1.09
CA TYR A 412 -10.36 33.39 1.41
C TYR A 412 -8.91 33.86 1.27
N SER A 413 -8.05 33.45 2.21
CA SER A 413 -6.60 33.71 2.16
C SER A 413 -5.82 32.50 2.66
N THR A 414 -4.60 32.32 2.15
CA THR A 414 -3.68 31.25 2.51
C THR A 414 -2.43 31.82 3.15
N THR A 415 -1.91 31.14 4.17
CA THR A 415 -0.63 31.54 4.77
C THR A 415 0.53 31.06 3.89
N ARG A 416 1.46 31.96 3.60
CA ARG A 416 2.73 31.66 2.94
C ARG A 416 3.50 30.57 3.70
N LEU A 417 4.03 29.57 3.00
CA LEU A 417 4.91 28.58 3.64
C LEU A 417 6.15 29.29 4.19
N ASN A 418 6.57 29.00 5.42
CA ASN A 418 7.81 29.51 5.99
C ASN A 418 9.01 28.71 5.50
N GLY A 419 9.43 28.99 4.25
CA GLY A 419 10.49 28.26 3.56
C GLY A 419 11.82 28.27 4.30
N GLU A 420 12.10 29.30 5.11
CA GLU A 420 13.29 29.39 5.95
C GLU A 420 13.41 28.22 6.96
N ARG A 421 12.29 27.59 7.36
CA ARG A 421 12.31 26.42 8.28
C ARG A 421 12.38 25.05 7.59
N PHE A 422 12.27 25.03 6.26
CA PHE A 422 12.40 23.82 5.43
C PHE A 422 13.70 23.80 4.63
N HIS A 423 14.32 24.97 4.41
CA HIS A 423 15.55 25.10 3.64
C HIS A 423 16.73 24.38 4.32
N ILE A 424 17.47 23.60 3.53
CA ILE A 424 18.76 23.02 3.91
C ILE A 424 19.73 23.33 2.75
N PRO A 425 20.92 23.88 3.02
CA PRO A 425 21.89 24.20 1.96
C PRO A 425 22.20 22.99 1.08
N GLY A 426 22.15 23.19 -0.25
CA GLY A 426 22.37 22.12 -1.23
C GLY A 426 21.14 21.24 -1.53
N ARG A 427 20.01 21.44 -0.82
CA ARG A 427 18.76 20.69 -0.98
C ARG A 427 17.63 21.64 -1.36
N GLU A 428 16.75 21.23 -2.26
CA GLU A 428 15.52 21.95 -2.56
C GLU A 428 14.33 21.27 -1.87
N VAL A 429 13.16 21.91 -1.82
CA VAL A 429 11.94 21.24 -1.36
C VAL A 429 10.88 21.41 -2.44
N TRP A 430 10.61 20.34 -3.19
CA TRP A 430 9.59 20.33 -4.22
C TRP A 430 8.38 19.50 -3.80
N ILE A 431 7.20 19.91 -4.28
CA ILE A 431 5.97 19.11 -4.21
C ILE A 431 5.33 19.03 -5.60
N LYS A 432 4.73 17.90 -5.93
CA LYS A 432 3.81 17.73 -7.06
C LYS A 432 2.55 17.02 -6.58
N ILE A 433 1.40 17.50 -7.04
CA ILE A 433 0.11 16.85 -6.84
C ILE A 433 -0.53 16.73 -8.22
N ASP A 434 -0.81 15.52 -8.64
CA ASP A 434 -1.42 15.27 -9.95
C ASP A 434 -2.55 14.25 -9.89
N THR A 435 -3.46 14.33 -10.86
CA THR A 435 -4.51 13.33 -11.07
C THR A 435 -3.95 12.16 -11.86
N VAL A 436 -4.47 10.95 -11.63
CA VAL A 436 -4.09 9.74 -12.37
C VAL A 436 -5.33 9.05 -12.93
N ALA A 437 -5.33 8.76 -14.23
CA ALA A 437 -6.30 7.90 -14.90
C ALA A 437 -5.57 6.85 -15.74
N TYR A 438 -6.15 5.66 -15.89
CA TYR A 438 -5.69 4.69 -16.88
C TYR A 438 -6.56 4.81 -18.13
N ASP A 439 -5.95 5.12 -19.28
CA ASP A 439 -6.63 5.07 -20.57
C ASP A 439 -6.47 3.66 -21.17
N ALA A 440 -7.57 2.91 -21.19
CA ALA A 440 -7.61 1.56 -21.74
C ALA A 440 -7.40 1.51 -23.26
N THR A 441 -7.51 2.63 -23.97
CA THR A 441 -7.32 2.72 -25.43
C THR A 441 -5.84 2.77 -25.79
N THR A 442 -5.08 3.62 -25.09
CA THR A 442 -3.62 3.78 -25.28
C THR A 442 -2.78 2.90 -24.36
N GLN A 443 -3.41 2.28 -23.36
CA GLN A 443 -2.78 1.51 -22.28
C GLN A 443 -1.76 2.33 -21.46
N THR A 444 -2.04 3.63 -21.28
CA THR A 444 -1.14 4.54 -20.57
C THR A 444 -1.81 5.16 -19.35
N HIS A 445 -1.00 5.51 -18.36
CA HIS A 445 -1.44 6.31 -17.23
C HIS A 445 -1.35 7.79 -17.62
N VAL A 446 -2.50 8.44 -17.78
CA VAL A 446 -2.63 9.86 -18.08
C VAL A 446 -2.61 10.63 -16.77
N THR A 447 -1.75 11.64 -16.66
CA THR A 447 -1.59 12.43 -15.44
C THR A 447 -1.64 13.94 -15.69
N ASN A 448 -2.41 14.68 -14.89
CA ASN A 448 -2.51 16.15 -14.99
C ASN A 448 -2.05 16.81 -13.69
N ASP A 449 -1.04 17.69 -13.79
CA ASP A 449 -0.52 18.46 -12.66
C ASP A 449 -1.56 19.49 -12.17
N ILE A 450 -2.02 19.29 -10.93
CA ILE A 450 -2.99 20.13 -10.23
C ILE A 450 -2.37 20.74 -8.96
N THR A 451 -1.04 20.84 -8.91
CA THR A 451 -0.30 21.23 -7.70
C THR A 451 -0.75 22.60 -7.21
N ALA A 452 -0.70 23.62 -8.07
CA ALA A 452 -1.08 24.99 -7.69
C ALA A 452 -2.55 25.09 -7.27
N ASP A 453 -3.44 24.29 -7.86
CA ASP A 453 -4.88 24.25 -7.56
C ASP A 453 -5.11 23.70 -6.15
N ILE A 454 -4.55 22.55 -5.81
CA ILE A 454 -4.70 21.96 -4.47
C ILE A 454 -4.00 22.82 -3.41
N LEU A 455 -2.82 23.36 -3.70
CA LEU A 455 -2.11 24.24 -2.76
C LEU A 455 -2.84 25.57 -2.52
N SER A 456 -3.67 26.06 -3.47
CA SER A 456 -4.51 27.25 -3.28
C SER A 456 -5.53 27.12 -2.15
N LEU A 457 -5.85 25.88 -1.74
CA LEU A 457 -6.67 25.60 -0.57
C LEU A 457 -5.92 25.83 0.75
N GLY A 458 -4.59 26.02 0.73
CA GLY A 458 -3.75 26.30 1.89
C GLY A 458 -2.78 25.16 2.23
N LEU A 459 -1.72 25.51 2.97
CA LEU A 459 -0.60 24.63 3.35
C LEU A 459 -0.37 24.54 4.87
N THR A 460 -1.19 25.25 5.63
CA THR A 460 -1.01 25.46 7.08
C THR A 460 -2.18 24.82 7.83
N GLU A 461 -1.95 24.33 9.04
CA GLU A 461 -3.05 24.09 9.96
C GLU A 461 -3.88 25.35 10.20
N GLN A 462 -5.17 25.18 10.46
CA GLN A 462 -6.04 26.28 10.87
C GLN A 462 -5.74 26.74 12.30
N ALA A 463 -5.93 28.04 12.57
CA ALA A 463 -5.82 28.63 13.90
C ALA A 463 -6.66 27.89 14.96
N PRO A 464 -6.09 27.56 16.13
CA PRO A 464 -6.89 27.14 17.28
C PRO A 464 -7.76 28.30 17.81
N THR A 465 -8.93 27.98 18.36
CA THR A 465 -9.89 28.97 18.86
C THR A 465 -9.30 29.86 19.96
N GLY A 466 -9.52 31.17 19.85
CA GLY A 466 -9.20 32.16 20.88
C GLY A 466 -7.78 32.74 20.86
N LEU A 467 -6.81 32.09 20.21
CA LEU A 467 -5.41 32.54 20.28
C LEU A 467 -5.07 33.76 19.41
N LEU A 468 -5.65 33.94 18.21
CA LEU A 468 -4.98 34.72 17.13
C LEU A 468 -5.85 35.85 16.50
N ARG A 469 -5.16 36.84 15.91
CA ARG A 469 -5.70 38.01 15.17
C ARG A 469 -5.00 38.11 13.79
N ASP A 470 -5.30 39.16 13.03
CA ASP A 470 -4.64 39.53 11.76
C ASP A 470 -4.69 38.46 10.64
N GLY A 471 -5.91 38.06 10.28
CA GLY A 471 -6.12 37.23 9.08
C GLY A 471 -5.49 35.85 9.19
N TYR A 472 -5.62 35.24 10.37
CA TYR A 472 -5.49 33.79 10.59
C TYR A 472 -6.61 33.39 11.55
N THR A 473 -7.67 32.82 10.99
CA THR A 473 -9.01 32.74 11.61
C THR A 473 -9.55 31.31 11.64
N THR A 474 -10.48 31.05 12.56
CA THR A 474 -11.18 29.76 12.73
C THR A 474 -12.37 29.60 11.78
N GLY A 475 -12.72 28.36 11.43
CA GLY A 475 -13.91 28.01 10.64
C GLY A 475 -13.59 27.67 9.18
N SER A 476 -14.50 26.97 8.50
CA SER A 476 -14.30 26.37 7.16
C SER A 476 -13.89 27.32 6.03
N ASP A 477 -14.05 28.62 6.25
CA ASP A 477 -13.83 29.71 5.30
C ASP A 477 -12.86 30.77 5.85
N GLY A 478 -12.33 30.55 7.06
CA GLY A 478 -11.19 31.28 7.60
C GLY A 478 -9.87 30.87 6.95
N THR A 479 -8.80 31.62 7.21
CA THR A 479 -7.47 31.42 6.60
C THR A 479 -6.98 29.98 6.80
N ASP A 480 -6.51 29.35 5.72
CA ASP A 480 -6.08 27.94 5.65
C ASP A 480 -7.16 26.90 6.05
N GLY A 481 -8.41 27.31 6.32
CA GLY A 481 -9.52 26.43 6.75
C GLY A 481 -9.97 25.39 5.72
N ARG A 482 -9.49 25.51 4.47
CA ARG A 482 -9.76 24.56 3.37
C ARG A 482 -8.57 23.64 3.07
N ALA A 483 -7.44 23.81 3.76
CA ALA A 483 -6.21 23.08 3.47
C ALA A 483 -6.43 21.56 3.55
N ILE A 484 -6.09 20.88 2.45
CA ILE A 484 -6.09 19.41 2.36
C ILE A 484 -4.72 18.89 2.79
N VAL A 485 -3.65 19.43 2.19
CA VAL A 485 -2.26 19.05 2.46
C VAL A 485 -1.65 20.10 3.39
N LYS A 486 -1.27 19.72 4.60
CA LYS A 486 -0.72 20.62 5.60
C LYS A 486 0.73 20.24 5.88
N LEU A 487 1.62 21.24 5.80
CA LEU A 487 3.06 21.09 6.02
C LEU A 487 3.55 21.85 7.25
N GLN A 488 2.83 22.89 7.67
CA GLN A 488 3.23 23.77 8.76
C GLN A 488 2.07 24.10 9.72
N ARG A 489 2.41 24.53 10.93
CA ARG A 489 1.48 24.97 11.99
C ARG A 489 2.03 26.19 12.73
N PHE A 490 1.17 27.02 13.30
CA PHE A 490 1.57 28.13 14.19
C PHE A 490 1.62 27.73 15.67
N VAL A 491 0.84 26.72 16.05
CA VAL A 491 0.65 26.31 17.44
C VAL A 491 0.74 24.80 17.50
N LEU A 492 1.53 24.30 18.44
CA LEU A 492 1.55 22.90 18.85
C LEU A 492 0.85 22.79 20.20
N GLY A 493 -0.42 22.34 20.16
CA GLY A 493 -1.28 22.21 21.33
C GLY A 493 -0.90 21.04 22.25
N GLY A 494 -1.05 21.25 23.55
CA GLY A 494 -0.83 20.25 24.60
C GLY A 494 0.08 20.75 25.73
N VAL A 495 0.93 19.86 26.22
CA VAL A 495 1.89 20.14 27.29
C VAL A 495 3.06 21.00 26.81
N GLY A 496 3.64 21.81 27.70
CA GLY A 496 4.87 22.55 27.40
C GLY A 496 6.05 21.61 27.17
N ILE A 497 6.73 21.69 26.02
CA ILE A 497 7.76 20.70 25.60
C ILE A 497 9.03 20.72 26.46
N ASN A 498 9.46 21.90 26.95
CA ASN A 498 10.66 22.04 27.78
C ASN A 498 10.39 22.89 29.05
N PRO A 499 10.37 22.28 30.26
CA PRO A 499 10.07 23.00 31.50
C PRO A 499 11.30 23.66 32.14
N ALA A 500 12.51 23.18 31.85
CA ALA A 500 13.75 23.75 32.41
C ALA A 500 14.03 25.15 31.83
N HIS A 501 13.39 25.45 30.70
CA HIS A 501 13.47 26.71 29.98
C HIS A 501 12.27 27.63 30.27
N ALA A 502 11.62 27.46 31.42
CA ALA A 502 10.56 28.34 31.88
C ALA A 502 11.02 29.82 31.99
N PHE A 503 10.64 30.62 31.00
CA PHE A 503 10.60 32.09 30.97
C PHE A 503 11.92 32.91 31.01
N SER A 504 13.07 32.37 31.42
CA SER A 504 14.27 33.19 31.73
C SER A 504 15.51 33.03 30.82
N ALA A 505 15.63 31.97 30.00
CA ALA A 505 16.84 31.72 29.22
C ALA A 505 16.84 32.40 27.82
N PRO A 506 17.99 32.93 27.34
CA PRO A 506 18.09 33.63 26.05
C PRO A 506 18.20 32.72 24.81
N ASN A 507 17.90 31.41 24.91
CA ASN A 507 18.09 30.40 23.85
C ASN A 507 16.81 29.56 23.58
N ASN A 508 15.61 30.10 23.84
CA ASN A 508 14.35 29.32 23.78
C ASN A 508 13.67 29.38 22.41
N TYR A 509 13.75 28.30 21.63
CA TYR A 509 13.17 28.22 20.29
C TYR A 509 11.63 28.13 20.28
N MET A 510 11.03 27.71 21.40
CA MET A 510 9.57 27.74 21.63
C MET A 510 9.20 28.54 22.88
N TYR A 511 8.07 29.23 22.80
CA TYR A 511 7.39 29.88 23.92
C TYR A 511 6.13 29.08 24.27
N VAL A 512 5.75 29.06 25.55
CA VAL A 512 4.57 28.34 26.06
C VAL A 512 3.60 29.32 26.73
N SER A 513 2.32 29.29 26.33
CA SER A 513 1.23 30.00 27.03
C SER A 513 -0.02 29.14 27.12
N GLY A 514 -0.54 28.96 28.34
CA GLY A 514 -1.61 27.99 28.61
C GLY A 514 -1.19 26.58 28.17
N SER A 515 -2.00 25.96 27.31
CA SER A 515 -1.75 24.63 26.72
C SER A 515 -1.22 24.70 25.28
N ASN A 516 -0.42 25.71 24.95
CA ASN A 516 0.04 25.98 23.58
C ASN A 516 1.54 26.26 23.53
N ASN A 517 2.25 25.55 22.66
CA ASN A 517 3.65 25.80 22.30
C ASN A 517 3.68 26.53 20.96
N TYR A 518 4.49 27.57 20.81
CA TYR A 518 4.61 28.32 19.55
C TYR A 518 5.95 29.05 19.43
N VAL A 519 6.33 29.42 18.20
CA VAL A 519 7.53 30.21 17.94
C VAL A 519 7.18 31.71 17.97
N LEU A 520 7.84 32.48 18.85
CA LEU A 520 7.67 33.93 18.97
C LEU A 520 8.85 34.67 18.32
N ALA A 521 8.60 35.40 17.23
CA ALA A 521 9.62 36.14 16.49
C ALA A 521 9.79 37.60 16.96
N ALA A 522 8.71 38.26 17.38
CA ALA A 522 8.72 39.66 17.81
C ALA A 522 7.61 39.99 18.83
N ARG A 523 7.62 41.22 19.35
CA ARG A 523 6.60 41.81 20.25
C ARG A 523 6.13 43.16 19.72
N VAL A 524 4.88 43.54 20.01
CA VAL A 524 4.31 44.84 19.66
C VAL A 524 3.63 45.50 20.87
N SER A 525 3.94 46.78 21.12
CA SER A 525 3.63 47.48 22.38
C SER A 525 2.22 48.06 22.49
N ASN A 526 1.51 48.23 21.37
CA ASN A 526 0.15 48.76 21.33
C ASN A 526 -0.82 47.71 20.80
N SER A 527 -2.12 47.83 21.13
CA SER A 527 -3.23 47.06 20.53
C SER A 527 -3.79 47.76 19.29
N PRO A 528 -3.47 47.33 18.06
CA PRO A 528 -3.81 48.13 16.88
C PRO A 528 -4.85 47.41 16.02
N SER A 529 -5.64 48.18 15.29
CA SER A 529 -6.43 47.67 14.17
C SER A 529 -5.50 47.25 13.03
N SER A 530 -5.41 45.93 12.81
CA SER A 530 -4.78 45.24 11.67
C SER A 530 -3.27 45.44 11.41
N ASN A 531 -2.55 44.31 11.36
CA ASN A 531 -1.24 44.09 10.72
C ASN A 531 -0.04 44.91 11.26
N THR A 532 0.25 44.79 12.55
CA THR A 532 1.36 45.52 13.18
C THR A 532 2.62 44.72 13.47
N CYS A 533 2.57 43.38 13.36
CA CYS A 533 3.79 42.57 13.32
C CYS A 533 4.70 42.88 12.12
N ALA A 534 4.17 43.51 11.06
CA ALA A 534 4.96 43.97 9.92
C ALA A 534 5.73 45.28 10.16
N THR A 535 5.28 46.13 11.10
CA THR A 535 5.69 47.55 11.20
C THR A 535 6.19 47.98 12.57
N ALA A 536 6.11 47.14 13.60
CA ALA A 536 6.45 47.52 14.98
C ALA A 536 7.95 47.70 15.27
N THR A 537 8.24 48.57 16.25
CA THR A 537 9.58 48.78 16.83
C THR A 537 10.08 47.50 17.52
N ARG A 538 11.16 46.93 16.98
CA ARG A 538 11.57 45.55 17.23
C ARG A 538 12.47 45.41 18.47
N THR A 539 11.91 45.04 19.62
CA THR A 539 12.71 44.47 20.71
C THR A 539 12.90 42.98 20.45
N VAL A 540 13.84 42.64 19.56
CA VAL A 540 14.20 41.25 19.27
C VAL A 540 14.81 40.63 20.54
N ARG A 541 14.13 39.67 21.16
CA ARG A 541 14.82 38.81 22.16
C ARG A 541 15.70 37.84 21.40
N ASN A 542 16.99 37.78 21.76
CA ASN A 542 17.95 36.82 21.21
C ASN A 542 17.54 35.34 21.36
N GLY A 543 16.50 35.04 22.15
CA GLY A 543 15.89 33.70 22.22
C GLY A 543 15.26 33.19 20.91
N GLY A 544 15.00 34.05 19.94
CA GLY A 544 14.54 33.66 18.60
C GLY A 544 15.60 33.86 17.50
N LEU A 545 16.86 34.15 17.85
CA LEU A 545 17.88 34.36 16.83
C LEU A 545 18.37 33.02 16.27
N PHE A 546 18.36 32.92 14.94
CA PHE A 546 18.98 31.85 14.17
C PHE A 546 20.50 31.89 14.37
N THR A 547 21.00 31.28 15.44
CA THR A 547 22.45 31.18 15.68
C THR A 547 23.06 30.26 14.64
N THR A 548 24.23 30.66 14.11
CA THR A 548 24.93 30.08 12.95
C THR A 548 25.50 28.66 13.14
N ASN A 549 25.03 27.92 14.15
CA ASN A 549 25.45 26.56 14.45
C ASN A 549 24.79 25.55 13.50
N GLY A 550 25.31 25.43 12.28
CA GLY A 550 25.08 24.29 11.38
C GLY A 550 23.73 24.18 10.67
N HIS A 551 22.69 24.93 11.07
CA HIS A 551 21.34 24.82 10.50
C HIS A 551 21.06 25.71 9.26
N GLY A 552 22.08 26.27 8.61
CA GLY A 552 21.97 26.77 7.23
C GLY A 552 21.30 28.13 6.97
N PHE A 553 21.23 29.02 7.97
CA PHE A 553 20.59 30.34 7.81
C PHE A 553 21.48 31.40 7.14
N ASP A 554 20.89 32.19 6.24
CA ASP A 554 21.51 33.39 5.66
C ASP A 554 21.49 34.55 6.68
N ALA A 555 22.64 35.23 6.85
CA ALA A 555 22.79 36.36 7.76
C ALA A 555 21.88 37.56 7.42
N ALA A 556 21.32 37.63 6.21
CA ALA A 556 20.34 38.64 5.81
C ALA A 556 18.95 38.53 6.50
N ALA A 557 18.70 37.48 7.30
CA ALA A 557 17.39 37.06 7.79
C ALA A 557 16.54 38.09 8.59
N GLN A 558 17.07 39.23 9.03
CA GLN A 558 16.29 40.21 9.81
C GLN A 558 15.21 40.93 8.97
N ALA A 559 15.36 41.03 7.65
CA ALA A 559 14.32 41.59 6.77
C ALA A 559 13.23 40.55 6.42
N ASN A 560 13.63 39.28 6.24
CA ASN A 560 12.81 38.24 5.64
C ASN A 560 11.62 37.77 6.51
N GLN A 561 11.74 37.79 7.84
CA GLN A 561 10.78 37.13 8.74
C GLN A 561 9.36 37.72 8.69
N VAL A 562 9.19 38.95 8.18
CA VAL A 562 7.88 39.64 8.13
C VAL A 562 6.84 38.89 7.29
N ALA A 563 7.25 38.21 6.23
CA ALA A 563 6.34 37.54 5.29
C ALA A 563 5.55 36.36 5.91
N HIS A 564 5.96 35.87 7.08
CA HIS A 564 5.35 34.71 7.74
C HIS A 564 4.76 35.03 9.11
N MET A 565 4.85 36.28 9.59
CA MET A 565 4.38 36.65 10.93
C MET A 565 2.86 36.84 10.99
N LYS A 566 2.25 36.38 12.08
CA LYS A 566 0.84 36.63 12.47
C LYS A 566 0.76 37.11 13.91
N THR A 567 -0.20 38.00 14.20
CA THR A 567 -0.38 38.61 15.53
C THR A 567 -1.21 37.72 16.45
N ALA A 568 -0.79 37.58 17.71
CA ALA A 568 -1.36 36.64 18.66
C ALA A 568 -1.83 37.33 19.97
N ASN A 569 -3.00 36.93 20.48
CA ASN A 569 -3.61 37.37 21.74
C ASN A 569 -2.95 36.68 22.97
N VAL A 570 -1.62 36.62 23.00
CA VAL A 570 -0.86 36.02 24.12
C VAL A 570 -0.21 37.11 24.95
N SER A 571 -0.78 37.34 26.13
CA SER A 571 -0.13 38.13 27.18
C SER A 571 1.02 37.33 27.77
N ASP A 572 2.23 37.86 27.67
CA ASP A 572 3.45 37.30 28.25
C ASP A 572 3.83 37.95 29.59
N GLY A 573 2.85 38.60 30.25
CA GLY A 573 3.03 39.36 31.47
C GLY A 573 3.53 40.80 31.28
N SER A 574 3.90 41.21 30.06
CA SER A 574 4.43 42.57 29.80
C SER A 574 3.45 43.57 29.17
N GLY A 575 2.18 43.18 28.98
CA GLY A 575 1.15 44.05 28.39
C GLY A 575 1.24 44.21 26.86
N THR A 576 2.14 43.49 26.21
CA THR A 576 2.38 43.52 24.75
C THR A 576 1.78 42.31 24.03
N TYR A 577 1.50 42.42 22.73
CA TYR A 577 1.07 41.30 21.89
C TYR A 577 2.27 40.61 21.23
N GLY A 578 2.15 39.30 20.98
CA GLY A 578 3.20 38.49 20.37
C GLY A 578 3.05 38.33 18.85
N CYS A 579 4.17 38.28 18.13
CA CYS A 579 4.23 37.95 16.71
C CYS A 579 4.76 36.53 16.52
N MET A 580 3.91 35.64 16.00
CA MET A 580 4.22 34.22 15.81
C MET A 580 4.54 33.92 14.34
N VAL A 581 5.38 32.90 14.10
CA VAL A 581 5.66 32.36 12.76
C VAL A 581 5.31 30.87 12.71
N PRO A 582 4.89 30.33 11.55
CA PRO A 582 4.60 28.91 11.44
C PRO A 582 5.89 28.10 11.31
N PHE A 583 5.82 26.83 11.66
CA PHE A 583 6.92 25.86 11.66
C PHE A 583 6.44 24.50 11.16
N PRO A 584 7.34 23.61 10.68
CA PRO A 584 6.98 22.32 10.10
C PRO A 584 6.16 21.44 11.05
N ILE A 585 5.29 20.61 10.49
CA ILE A 585 4.56 19.59 11.23
C ILE A 585 5.51 18.42 11.55
N LYS A 586 5.67 18.16 12.86
CA LYS A 586 6.64 17.21 13.43
C LYS A 586 6.00 16.42 14.57
N MET A 587 6.44 15.18 14.74
CA MET A 587 6.16 14.35 15.92
C MET A 587 7.39 13.51 16.29
N PHE A 588 7.40 12.97 17.51
CA PHE A 588 8.41 11.99 17.92
C PHE A 588 7.81 10.58 17.95
N ASP A 589 8.20 9.73 17.01
CA ASP A 589 7.94 8.30 17.08
C ASP A 589 8.94 7.64 18.04
N THR A 590 8.40 7.08 19.14
CA THR A 590 9.19 6.47 20.20
C THR A 590 9.75 5.09 19.82
N ARG A 591 9.11 4.37 18.89
CA ARG A 591 9.58 3.07 18.37
C ARG A 591 10.78 3.27 17.46
N GLU A 592 10.69 4.26 16.56
CA GLU A 592 11.76 4.60 15.63
C GLU A 592 12.95 5.28 16.32
N GLY A 593 12.71 6.06 17.39
CA GLY A 593 13.75 6.79 18.13
C GLY A 593 14.52 5.98 19.18
N LEU A 594 14.08 4.77 19.54
CA LEU A 594 14.74 3.91 20.52
C LEU A 594 15.26 2.64 19.87
N PHE A 595 16.51 2.25 20.13
CA PHE A 595 17.03 0.92 19.77
C PHE A 595 16.61 -0.16 20.77
N ASN A 596 16.30 0.19 22.04
CA ASN A 596 15.98 -0.77 23.10
C ASN A 596 14.91 -0.23 24.09
N ASP A 597 14.03 -1.10 24.59
CA ASP A 597 12.91 -0.77 25.51
C ASP A 597 13.17 -1.17 26.99
N THR A 598 14.39 -0.99 27.51
CA THR A 598 14.75 -1.34 28.92
C THR A 598 15.05 -0.14 29.82
N ASN A 599 14.65 -0.26 31.09
CA ASN A 599 14.91 0.75 32.13
C ASN A 599 16.39 0.91 32.52
N SER A 600 17.24 -0.10 32.27
CA SER A 600 18.65 -0.11 32.68
C SER A 600 19.59 0.55 31.69
N VAL A 601 19.28 0.50 30.39
CA VAL A 601 20.11 1.10 29.33
C VAL A 601 19.68 2.55 29.06
N PHE A 602 18.36 2.81 29.04
CA PHE A 602 17.80 4.16 28.91
C PHE A 602 17.53 4.82 30.27
N ASN A 603 18.60 5.20 30.96
CA ASN A 603 18.49 6.13 32.09
C ASN A 603 18.50 7.59 31.57
N PRO A 604 17.38 8.35 31.62
CA PRO A 604 17.36 9.73 31.13
C PRO A 604 18.29 10.68 31.92
N THR A 605 18.78 10.28 33.10
CA THR A 605 19.78 11.03 33.88
C THR A 605 21.21 10.49 33.78
N ALA A 606 21.45 9.34 33.12
CA ALA A 606 22.78 8.72 33.06
C ALA A 606 23.13 8.01 31.74
N ALA A 607 22.30 8.10 30.69
CA ALA A 607 22.71 7.75 29.34
C ALA A 607 23.80 8.74 28.91
N ALA A 608 25.06 8.31 28.90
CA ALA A 608 26.23 9.18 28.72
C ALA A 608 26.21 10.04 27.43
N ASN A 609 25.39 9.66 26.45
CA ASN A 609 25.22 10.36 25.18
C ASN A 609 23.88 11.12 25.05
N TYR A 610 22.92 10.90 25.96
CA TYR A 610 21.57 11.49 25.91
C TYR A 610 21.18 12.08 27.26
N GLY A 611 21.45 13.37 27.43
CA GLY A 611 21.03 14.12 28.60
C GLY A 611 19.49 14.19 28.74
N PRO A 612 18.97 14.53 29.94
CA PRO A 612 17.54 14.47 30.30
C PRO A 612 16.60 15.43 29.54
N ALA A 613 17.09 16.07 28.48
CA ALA A 613 16.41 17.10 27.71
C ALA A 613 16.65 16.97 26.19
N LYS A 614 16.93 15.77 25.67
CA LYS A 614 17.14 15.51 24.23
C LYS A 614 16.30 14.34 23.69
N VAL A 615 16.03 14.37 22.39
CA VAL A 615 15.37 13.32 21.59
C VAL A 615 16.28 12.89 20.41
N PRO A 616 16.44 11.57 20.14
CA PRO A 616 17.16 11.08 18.96
C PRO A 616 16.51 11.49 17.65
N TRP A 617 17.30 11.93 16.66
CA TRP A 617 16.78 12.31 15.34
C TRP A 617 16.10 11.15 14.60
N ALA A 618 16.50 9.90 14.87
CA ALA A 618 15.87 8.70 14.32
C ALA A 618 14.37 8.61 14.63
N GLY A 619 13.90 9.17 15.75
CA GLY A 619 12.48 9.23 16.10
C GLY A 619 11.77 10.51 15.67
N VAL A 620 12.48 11.51 15.15
CA VAL A 620 11.87 12.80 14.76
C VAL A 620 11.28 12.65 13.36
N MET A 621 9.97 12.46 13.28
CA MET A 621 9.27 12.26 12.01
C MET A 621 8.80 13.60 11.43
N SER A 622 9.08 13.81 10.15
CA SER A 622 8.44 14.87 9.34
C SER A 622 7.09 14.36 8.86
N ILE A 623 6.02 15.02 9.28
CA ILE A 623 4.68 14.58 8.94
C ILE A 623 4.02 15.57 7.99
N VAL A 624 3.37 15.03 6.95
CA VAL A 624 2.42 15.77 6.12
C VAL A 624 1.01 15.38 6.56
N ASP A 625 0.28 16.34 7.13
CA ASP A 625 -1.09 16.12 7.62
C ASP A 625 -2.07 16.25 6.43
N ILE A 626 -2.84 15.19 6.18
CA ILE A 626 -3.91 15.15 5.18
C ILE A 626 -5.27 15.27 5.89
N ASP A 627 -5.97 16.37 5.63
CA ASP A 627 -7.32 16.59 6.13
C ASP A 627 -8.35 15.88 5.24
N VAL A 628 -8.74 14.69 5.69
CA VAL A 628 -9.64 13.80 4.95
C VAL A 628 -11.03 14.42 4.76
N ASN A 629 -11.49 15.25 5.70
CA ASN A 629 -12.76 15.96 5.56
C ASN A 629 -12.68 17.09 4.53
N ASN A 630 -11.59 17.86 4.46
CA ASN A 630 -11.41 18.85 3.39
C ASN A 630 -11.19 18.18 2.01
N LEU A 631 -10.51 17.04 1.94
CA LEU A 631 -10.43 16.23 0.71
C LEU A 631 -11.82 15.78 0.26
N ARG A 632 -12.64 15.28 1.20
CA ARG A 632 -14.03 14.90 0.94
C ARG A 632 -14.89 16.07 0.42
N ARG A 633 -14.70 17.28 0.95
CA ARG A 633 -15.38 18.50 0.47
C ARG A 633 -14.98 18.84 -0.97
N PHE A 634 -13.68 18.79 -1.27
CA PHE A 634 -13.17 18.98 -2.63
C PHE A 634 -13.74 17.97 -3.63
N LEU A 635 -13.69 16.67 -3.31
CA LEU A 635 -14.20 15.60 -4.18
C LEU A 635 -15.74 15.62 -4.36
N ARG A 636 -16.47 16.38 -3.54
CA ARG A 636 -17.92 16.61 -3.68
C ARG A 636 -18.26 17.86 -4.52
N GLY A 637 -17.28 18.70 -4.85
CA GLY A 637 -17.48 19.94 -5.60
C GLY A 637 -17.77 21.18 -4.75
N ASP A 638 -17.48 21.15 -3.43
CA ASP A 638 -17.64 22.31 -2.55
C ASP A 638 -16.81 23.55 -2.98
N PHE A 639 -15.84 23.36 -3.90
CA PHE A 639 -14.88 24.39 -4.36
C PHE A 639 -14.89 24.59 -5.89
N ASP A 640 -15.90 24.09 -6.62
CA ASP A 640 -15.94 24.11 -8.10
C ASP A 640 -16.32 25.48 -8.72
N GLY A 641 -16.69 26.44 -7.86
CA GLY A 641 -17.12 27.79 -8.22
C GLY A 641 -18.60 27.89 -8.65
N GLY A 642 -19.22 29.04 -8.41
CA GLY A 642 -20.63 29.28 -8.80
C GLY A 642 -21.22 30.55 -8.21
N LEU A 643 -22.55 30.66 -8.20
CA LEU A 643 -23.29 31.78 -7.58
C LEU A 643 -23.05 31.80 -6.06
N GLY A 644 -22.03 32.55 -5.62
CA GLY A 644 -21.66 32.72 -4.21
C GLY A 644 -20.69 31.67 -3.65
N VAL A 645 -20.24 30.70 -4.46
CA VAL A 645 -19.26 29.67 -4.06
C VAL A 645 -17.89 30.06 -4.63
N PRO A 646 -16.84 30.22 -3.79
CA PRO A 646 -15.48 30.46 -4.27
C PRO A 646 -14.93 29.29 -5.09
N GLY A 647 -14.38 29.56 -6.27
CA GLY A 647 -13.76 28.56 -7.13
C GLY A 647 -12.24 28.49 -6.94
N LEU A 648 -11.62 27.41 -7.44
CA LEU A 648 -10.16 27.33 -7.57
C LEU A 648 -9.59 28.43 -8.50
N PRO A 649 -8.27 28.71 -8.48
CA PRO A 649 -7.69 29.83 -9.23
C PRO A 649 -7.79 29.62 -10.75
N ALA A 650 -7.96 30.71 -11.50
CA ALA A 650 -8.03 30.69 -12.97
C ALA A 650 -6.65 30.79 -13.65
N THR A 651 -5.56 30.80 -12.86
CA THR A 651 -4.18 31.10 -13.29
C THR A 651 -3.18 29.97 -12.97
N THR A 652 -3.68 28.80 -12.59
CA THR A 652 -2.84 27.61 -12.39
C THR A 652 -2.42 27.01 -13.75
N PRO A 653 -1.35 26.20 -13.82
CA PRO A 653 -0.97 25.51 -15.05
C PRO A 653 -2.12 24.65 -15.60
N PHE A 654 -2.87 23.96 -14.72
CA PHE A 654 -4.09 23.25 -15.10
C PHE A 654 -5.12 24.21 -15.71
N ALA A 655 -5.46 25.31 -15.03
CA ALA A 655 -6.53 26.20 -15.46
C ALA A 655 -6.24 26.89 -16.80
N VAL A 656 -4.96 27.23 -17.05
CA VAL A 656 -4.50 27.73 -18.35
C VAL A 656 -4.63 26.67 -19.44
N SER A 657 -4.26 25.42 -19.15
CA SER A 657 -4.35 24.33 -20.14
C SER A 657 -5.79 23.87 -20.41
N ALA A 658 -6.67 23.89 -19.41
CA ALA A 658 -8.08 23.48 -19.52
C ALA A 658 -9.02 24.64 -19.93
N GLY A 659 -8.54 25.88 -19.94
CA GLY A 659 -9.36 27.08 -20.20
C GLY A 659 -10.35 27.44 -19.09
N ARG A 660 -10.25 26.82 -17.91
CA ARG A 660 -11.13 27.03 -16.74
C ARG A 660 -10.48 26.48 -15.46
N PRO A 661 -10.87 26.94 -14.26
CA PRO A 661 -10.47 26.31 -13.00
C PRO A 661 -10.77 24.81 -12.93
N LEU A 662 -9.95 24.11 -12.14
CA LEU A 662 -10.16 22.72 -11.74
C LEU A 662 -11.49 22.53 -11.00
N ARG A 663 -12.12 21.38 -11.21
CA ARG A 663 -13.38 20.96 -10.56
C ARG A 663 -13.29 19.53 -10.03
N SER A 664 -14.17 19.18 -9.10
CA SER A 664 -14.35 17.82 -8.60
C SER A 664 -14.56 16.78 -9.71
N THR A 665 -15.27 17.14 -10.78
CA THR A 665 -15.51 16.29 -11.95
C THR A 665 -14.26 15.98 -12.77
N ASP A 666 -13.19 16.74 -12.60
CA ASP A 666 -11.91 16.50 -13.28
C ASP A 666 -11.06 15.45 -12.56
N ILE A 667 -11.46 15.04 -11.34
CA ILE A 667 -10.76 14.00 -10.58
C ILE A 667 -11.27 12.61 -11.02
N PRO A 668 -10.42 11.77 -11.64
CA PRO A 668 -10.82 10.43 -12.07
C PRO A 668 -11.31 9.58 -10.88
N SER A 669 -12.45 8.91 -11.04
CA SER A 669 -13.24 8.39 -9.90
C SER A 669 -13.80 6.97 -10.07
N ALA A 670 -13.25 6.17 -10.98
CA ALA A 670 -13.74 4.84 -11.44
C ALA A 670 -14.65 4.08 -10.45
N ASN A 671 -14.07 3.35 -9.48
CA ASN A 671 -14.77 2.68 -8.37
C ASN A 671 -14.58 3.45 -7.04
N GLY A 672 -14.27 4.75 -7.13
CA GLY A 672 -13.75 5.56 -6.04
C GLY A 672 -12.38 6.13 -6.37
N TRP A 673 -11.67 6.55 -5.34
CA TRP A 673 -10.37 7.23 -5.46
C TRP A 673 -9.27 6.53 -4.67
N VAL A 674 -8.09 6.41 -5.27
CA VAL A 674 -6.84 6.17 -4.56
C VAL A 674 -6.15 7.51 -4.31
N LEU A 675 -5.76 7.78 -3.07
CA LEU A 675 -4.81 8.82 -2.70
C LEU A 675 -3.45 8.19 -2.47
N TYR A 676 -2.52 8.35 -3.42
CA TYR A 676 -1.13 7.96 -3.23
C TYR A 676 -0.33 9.11 -2.60
N PHE A 677 0.55 8.79 -1.66
CA PHE A 677 1.46 9.74 -1.03
C PHE A 677 2.89 9.22 -1.02
N SER A 678 3.84 10.11 -1.30
CA SER A 678 5.26 9.83 -1.21
C SER A 678 6.04 11.09 -0.90
N ASP A 679 6.79 11.07 0.18
CA ASP A 679 7.77 12.10 0.53
C ASP A 679 9.15 11.46 0.52
N ARG A 680 9.96 11.81 -0.48
CA ARG A 680 11.36 11.39 -0.69
C ARG A 680 12.30 12.58 -0.48
N ARG A 681 12.08 13.33 0.60
CA ARG A 681 13.00 14.39 1.05
C ARG A 681 14.00 13.84 2.03
N GLY A 682 15.28 14.14 1.84
CA GLY A 682 16.36 13.47 2.58
C GLY A 682 16.74 12.11 2.05
N ASP A 683 15.99 11.61 1.06
CA ASP A 683 16.25 10.41 0.29
C ASP A 683 17.31 10.77 -0.77
N PHE A 684 18.55 10.46 -0.44
CA PHE A 684 19.75 10.80 -1.19
C PHE A 684 19.89 9.89 -2.41
N ASP A 685 19.82 8.58 -2.16
CA ASP A 685 20.03 7.54 -3.17
C ASP A 685 18.86 7.37 -4.14
N PHE A 686 17.66 7.82 -3.76
CA PHE A 686 16.42 7.73 -4.51
C PHE A 686 15.85 6.33 -4.73
N ASP A 687 16.04 5.41 -3.80
CA ASP A 687 15.39 4.11 -3.81
C ASP A 687 14.05 4.08 -3.04
N GLY A 688 13.90 4.92 -2.00
CA GLY A 688 12.74 5.01 -1.11
C GLY A 688 12.76 4.03 0.08
N GLU A 689 13.94 3.70 0.60
CA GLU A 689 14.22 2.84 1.77
C GLU A 689 15.04 3.62 2.81
N TYR A 690 15.08 3.18 4.07
CA TYR A 690 15.78 3.93 5.12
C TYR A 690 17.05 3.19 5.55
N ASP A 691 18.20 3.68 5.08
CA ASP A 691 19.58 3.14 5.23
C ASP A 691 20.13 3.10 6.68
N MET A 692 19.36 2.54 7.61
CA MET A 692 19.79 2.25 8.96
C MET A 692 19.11 0.97 9.44
N GLU A 693 19.62 -0.15 8.93
CA GLU A 693 19.27 -1.52 9.32
C GLU A 693 19.92 -1.96 10.63
N ASP A 694 20.98 -1.28 11.07
CA ASP A 694 21.74 -1.47 12.32
C ASP A 694 20.91 -1.03 13.55
N ILE A 695 19.75 -1.67 13.71
CA ILE A 695 18.66 -1.36 14.65
C ILE A 695 18.76 -2.11 15.98
N PHE A 696 19.55 -3.20 16.02
CA PHE A 696 19.99 -3.84 17.25
C PHE A 696 21.36 -3.27 17.67
N GLY A 697 22.00 -3.88 18.68
CA GLY A 697 23.41 -3.63 19.04
C GLY A 697 23.86 -2.26 19.54
N ASN A 698 23.00 -1.23 19.51
CA ASN A 698 23.41 0.16 19.63
C ASN A 698 24.40 0.57 18.52
N ALA A 699 23.98 0.36 17.28
CA ALA A 699 24.73 0.73 16.11
C ALA A 699 26.15 0.11 16.09
N ASP A 700 26.25 -1.21 16.18
CA ASP A 700 27.53 -1.92 16.28
C ASP A 700 28.16 -2.25 14.92
N GLY A 701 27.37 -2.15 13.83
CA GLY A 701 27.84 -2.35 12.46
C GLY A 701 28.04 -3.81 12.06
N ILE A 702 27.36 -4.75 12.74
CA ILE A 702 27.38 -6.18 12.41
C ILE A 702 25.98 -6.58 11.92
N LEU A 703 25.86 -7.12 10.70
CA LEU A 703 24.56 -7.59 10.21
C LEU A 703 24.01 -8.72 11.07
N GLN A 704 22.91 -8.46 11.78
CA GLN A 704 22.28 -9.45 12.64
C GLN A 704 21.04 -10.05 11.98
N PRO A 705 20.67 -11.30 12.31
CA PRO A 705 19.41 -11.88 11.86
C PRO A 705 18.24 -10.95 12.21
N GLY A 706 17.47 -10.53 11.21
CA GLY A 706 16.34 -9.61 11.36
C GLY A 706 16.66 -8.12 11.16
N GLU A 707 17.85 -7.77 10.66
CA GLU A 707 18.20 -6.39 10.27
C GLU A 707 18.09 -6.13 8.76
N ASP A 708 18.44 -7.12 7.93
CA ASP A 708 18.36 -7.13 6.46
C ASP A 708 16.89 -7.08 5.98
N VAL A 709 16.28 -5.89 5.88
CA VAL A 709 14.85 -5.72 5.58
C VAL A 709 14.52 -5.83 4.09
N ASN A 710 15.52 -5.64 3.22
CA ASN A 710 15.39 -5.78 1.77
C ASN A 710 15.93 -7.12 1.23
N PHE A 711 16.55 -7.94 2.09
CA PHE A 711 17.16 -9.24 1.78
C PHE A 711 18.33 -9.16 0.79
N ASN A 712 19.10 -8.06 0.81
CA ASN A 712 20.27 -7.87 -0.03
C ASN A 712 21.54 -8.57 0.51
N GLY A 713 21.53 -9.03 1.77
CA GLY A 713 22.65 -9.72 2.41
C GLY A 713 23.79 -8.80 2.87
N THR A 714 23.58 -7.48 2.85
CA THR A 714 24.45 -6.44 3.37
C THR A 714 23.79 -5.69 4.54
N LEU A 715 24.52 -4.79 5.21
CA LEU A 715 23.99 -3.98 6.31
C LEU A 715 23.93 -2.53 5.86
N ASP A 716 22.72 -2.05 5.57
CA ASP A 716 22.52 -0.71 5.07
C ASP A 716 22.62 0.30 6.23
N ARG A 717 23.78 0.96 6.30
CA ARG A 717 24.20 1.86 7.40
C ARG A 717 24.83 3.17 6.91
N ALA A 718 25.09 3.27 5.61
CA ALA A 718 25.90 4.35 5.05
C ALA A 718 25.20 5.72 5.05
N GLY A 719 23.90 5.73 5.36
CA GLY A 719 23.11 6.93 5.59
C GLY A 719 23.71 7.92 6.60
N LEU A 720 24.58 7.45 7.50
CA LEU A 720 25.41 8.29 8.39
C LEU A 720 26.29 9.30 7.64
N THR A 721 26.79 8.94 6.46
CA THR A 721 27.75 9.75 5.68
C THR A 721 27.07 10.61 4.63
N THR A 722 26.03 10.09 3.97
CA THR A 722 25.20 10.80 2.98
C THR A 722 24.27 11.81 3.65
N GLY A 723 23.80 11.50 4.86
CA GLY A 723 22.80 12.28 5.58
C GLY A 723 21.36 11.81 5.41
N GLU A 724 21.16 10.66 4.75
CA GLU A 724 19.92 9.88 4.68
C GLU A 724 19.43 9.47 6.07
N ALA A 725 20.33 8.91 6.87
CA ALA A 725 20.01 8.28 8.15
C ALA A 725 20.88 8.77 9.30
N ILE A 726 20.55 8.34 10.51
CA ILE A 726 21.27 8.72 11.72
C ILE A 726 21.28 7.60 12.75
N GLY A 727 22.46 7.33 13.30
CA GLY A 727 22.68 6.27 14.27
C GLY A 727 21.98 6.52 15.61
N TYR A 728 21.70 5.42 16.32
CA TYR A 728 21.02 5.42 17.60
C TYR A 728 21.83 5.97 18.79
N THR A 729 23.12 6.28 18.62
CA THR A 729 23.96 7.02 19.58
C THR A 729 25.01 7.91 18.89
N GLY A 730 25.54 8.89 19.64
CA GLY A 730 26.64 9.76 19.20
C GLY A 730 26.40 11.25 19.51
N ALA A 731 27.46 12.06 19.42
CA ALA A 731 27.42 13.49 19.79
C ALA A 731 26.43 14.34 18.96
N LEU A 732 26.03 13.88 17.77
CA LEU A 732 25.06 14.53 16.89
C LEU A 732 23.75 13.73 16.71
N ALA A 733 23.62 12.57 17.38
CA ALA A 733 22.49 11.66 17.21
C ALA A 733 21.15 12.20 17.77
N SER A 734 21.19 13.28 18.56
CA SER A 734 20.02 13.85 19.23
C SER A 734 20.04 15.37 19.34
N GLU A 735 18.84 15.92 19.45
CA GLU A 735 18.60 17.35 19.60
C GLU A 735 17.60 17.63 20.73
N SER A 736 17.59 18.87 21.21
CA SER A 736 16.61 19.44 22.12
C SER A 736 15.20 19.34 21.51
N PRO A 737 14.18 18.85 22.24
CA PRO A 737 12.87 18.53 21.67
C PRO A 737 12.11 19.76 21.16
N ASP A 738 12.40 20.95 21.68
CA ASP A 738 11.85 22.22 21.20
C ASP A 738 12.50 22.73 19.90
N ILE A 739 13.72 22.29 19.57
CA ILE A 739 14.35 22.53 18.26
C ILE A 739 13.84 21.49 17.25
N ALA A 740 13.85 20.21 17.63
CA ALA A 740 13.39 19.10 16.79
C ALA A 740 11.92 19.25 16.34
N ALA A 741 11.08 19.89 17.16
CA ALA A 741 9.68 20.16 16.85
C ALA A 741 9.43 21.32 15.87
N VAL A 742 10.43 22.16 15.54
CA VAL A 742 10.21 23.44 14.80
C VAL A 742 11.11 23.68 13.58
N PHE A 743 12.00 22.76 13.24
CA PHE A 743 12.84 22.83 12.04
C PHE A 743 12.79 21.52 11.25
N ASP A 744 12.92 21.59 9.91
CA ASP A 744 13.12 20.38 9.12
C ASP A 744 14.55 19.84 9.26
N HIS A 745 14.73 18.54 8.99
CA HIS A 745 16.02 17.86 9.05
C HIS A 745 16.41 17.25 7.70
N LYS A 746 17.70 16.95 7.56
CA LYS A 746 18.25 16.34 6.34
C LYS A 746 17.79 14.90 6.14
N PHE A 747 17.64 14.13 7.22
CA PHE A 747 17.35 12.68 7.19
C PHE A 747 16.01 12.31 6.53
N TYR A 748 15.96 11.12 5.96
CA TYR A 748 14.79 10.45 5.40
C TYR A 748 13.86 9.83 6.47
N ARG A 749 13.42 10.66 7.42
CA ARG A 749 12.38 10.33 8.39
C ARG A 749 11.09 11.10 8.06
N ARG A 750 10.28 10.49 7.20
CA ARG A 750 9.07 11.08 6.57
C ARG A 750 7.84 10.23 6.85
N GLY A 751 6.66 10.84 6.76
CA GLY A 751 5.39 10.13 6.94
C GLY A 751 4.19 11.01 6.59
N MET A 752 3.06 10.35 6.37
CA MET A 752 1.77 11.01 6.20
C MET A 752 0.90 10.75 7.42
N ARG A 753 0.08 11.72 7.82
CA ARG A 753 -0.94 11.50 8.84
C ARG A 753 -2.32 11.89 8.36
N LEU A 754 -3.27 10.98 8.53
CA LEU A 754 -4.67 11.19 8.22
C LEU A 754 -5.37 11.78 9.44
N ILE A 755 -5.93 12.98 9.28
CA ILE A 755 -6.70 13.69 10.31
C ILE A 755 -8.14 13.95 9.84
N ASN A 756 -9.06 14.15 10.78
CA ASN A 756 -10.48 14.43 10.52
C ASN A 756 -11.19 13.32 9.68
N GLY A 757 -10.77 12.06 9.87
CA GLY A 757 -11.16 10.91 9.05
C GLY A 757 -12.52 10.26 9.34
N THR A 758 -13.31 10.76 10.30
CA THR A 758 -14.57 10.12 10.76
C THR A 758 -15.54 9.78 9.63
N ARG A 759 -15.55 10.59 8.56
CA ARG A 759 -16.36 10.40 7.35
C ARG A 759 -15.48 10.59 6.11
N LEU A 760 -15.33 9.53 5.32
CA LEU A 760 -14.44 9.51 4.15
C LEU A 760 -15.09 10.11 2.88
N PRO A 761 -14.29 10.48 1.86
CA PRO A 761 -14.78 10.62 0.49
C PRO A 761 -15.37 9.29 0.00
N GLY A 762 -16.46 9.34 -0.77
CA GLY A 762 -17.11 8.13 -1.26
C GLY A 762 -18.63 8.19 -1.25
N ASN A 763 -19.24 7.10 -1.69
CA ASN A 763 -20.65 6.79 -1.55
C ASN A 763 -20.85 5.27 -1.61
N TYR A 764 -21.79 4.73 -0.84
CA TYR A 764 -22.23 3.35 -0.96
C TYR A 764 -23.69 3.28 -1.39
N ASP A 765 -23.95 2.75 -2.58
CA ASP A 765 -25.28 2.56 -3.13
C ASP A 765 -25.69 1.09 -2.93
N SER A 766 -26.55 0.82 -1.95
CA SER A 766 -27.02 -0.53 -1.63
C SER A 766 -27.80 -1.21 -2.76
N THR A 767 -28.30 -0.46 -3.74
CA THR A 767 -29.07 -0.98 -4.87
C THR A 767 -28.21 -1.27 -6.11
N SER A 768 -27.22 -0.43 -6.40
CA SER A 768 -26.35 -0.52 -7.59
C SER A 768 -24.87 -0.56 -7.18
N PRO A 769 -24.19 -1.72 -7.23
CA PRO A 769 -22.76 -1.81 -6.94
C PRO A 769 -21.93 -0.83 -7.77
N ASN A 770 -22.25 -0.67 -9.06
CA ASN A 770 -21.56 0.22 -10.00
C ASN A 770 -21.60 1.72 -9.62
N ASN A 771 -22.51 2.14 -8.74
CA ASN A 771 -22.58 3.50 -8.20
C ASN A 771 -21.74 3.68 -6.93
N THR A 772 -21.22 2.60 -6.34
CA THR A 772 -20.39 2.65 -5.14
C THR A 772 -19.03 3.25 -5.46
N ARG A 773 -18.54 4.11 -4.56
CA ARG A 773 -17.25 4.81 -4.64
C ARG A 773 -16.56 4.66 -3.29
N GLY A 774 -15.51 3.86 -3.25
CA GLY A 774 -14.66 3.70 -2.08
C GLY A 774 -13.53 4.72 -2.00
N PHE A 775 -12.69 4.60 -0.97
CA PHE A 775 -11.52 5.45 -0.78
C PHE A 775 -10.34 4.65 -0.24
N THR A 776 -9.21 4.70 -0.94
CA THR A 776 -7.97 4.04 -0.51
C THR A 776 -6.87 5.07 -0.33
N VAL A 777 -6.11 4.97 0.74
CA VAL A 777 -4.86 5.72 0.94
C VAL A 777 -3.70 4.77 0.75
N ALA A 778 -2.67 5.17 0.00
CA ALA A 778 -1.48 4.36 -0.21
C ALA A 778 -0.19 5.17 -0.08
N SER A 779 0.90 4.56 0.41
CA SER A 779 2.19 5.25 0.56
C SER A 779 3.41 4.35 0.72
N GLU A 780 4.56 4.73 0.16
CA GLU A 780 5.86 4.13 0.50
C GLU A 780 6.46 4.63 1.84
N ASN A 781 5.84 5.64 2.46
CA ASN A 781 6.18 6.06 3.82
C ASN A 781 5.13 5.52 4.82
N ALA A 782 5.42 5.66 6.11
CA ALA A 782 4.42 5.32 7.13
C ALA A 782 3.18 6.24 7.10
N VAL A 783 2.03 5.65 7.40
CA VAL A 783 0.73 6.32 7.52
C VAL A 783 0.22 6.25 8.95
N TYR A 784 0.16 7.41 9.60
CA TYR A 784 -0.41 7.59 10.92
C TYR A 784 -1.90 7.91 10.79
N VAL A 785 -2.78 7.18 11.46
CA VAL A 785 -4.22 7.45 11.48
C VAL A 785 -4.58 8.08 12.82
N GLN A 786 -4.95 9.36 12.85
CA GLN A 786 -5.26 10.06 14.09
C GLN A 786 -6.75 10.16 14.35
N GLY A 787 -7.18 9.56 15.46
CA GLY A 787 -8.55 9.55 15.92
C GLY A 787 -9.47 8.68 15.06
N ASN A 788 -10.77 8.96 15.13
CA ASN A 788 -11.78 8.17 14.45
C ASN A 788 -11.63 8.22 12.91
N TYR A 789 -11.72 7.06 12.26
CA TYR A 789 -11.59 6.91 10.81
C TYR A 789 -12.69 6.00 10.24
N ASN A 790 -13.49 6.51 9.30
CA ASN A 790 -14.62 5.79 8.69
C ASN A 790 -15.63 5.21 9.71
N ALA A 791 -15.91 5.98 10.77
CA ALA A 791 -16.61 5.54 11.98
C ALA A 791 -17.91 6.31 12.23
N THR A 792 -18.63 6.69 11.18
CA THR A 792 -19.82 7.54 11.27
C THR A 792 -20.98 6.81 11.94
N GLY A 793 -21.29 7.18 13.19
CA GLY A 793 -22.47 6.68 13.91
C GLY A 793 -22.26 5.41 14.73
N VAL A 794 -21.02 4.95 14.93
CA VAL A 794 -20.74 3.87 15.89
C VAL A 794 -20.94 4.37 17.32
N ALA A 795 -21.85 3.73 18.08
CA ALA A 795 -22.22 4.13 19.44
C ALA A 795 -22.42 2.95 20.42
N SER A 796 -22.28 1.71 19.95
CA SER A 796 -22.42 0.49 20.75
C SER A 796 -21.24 -0.45 20.48
N TYR A 797 -20.72 -1.08 21.53
CA TYR A 797 -19.46 -1.82 21.49
C TYR A 797 -19.51 -3.05 22.43
N GLY A 798 -19.45 -4.25 21.85
CA GLY A 798 -19.27 -5.54 22.53
C GLY A 798 -17.80 -5.99 22.61
N THR A 799 -17.56 -7.28 22.91
CA THR A 799 -16.21 -7.85 23.09
C THR A 799 -16.08 -9.29 22.54
N PRO A 800 -15.71 -9.46 21.25
CA PRO A 800 -15.69 -8.44 20.20
C PRO A 800 -17.10 -8.02 19.78
N THR A 801 -17.21 -6.88 19.12
CA THR A 801 -18.43 -6.36 18.50
C THR A 801 -18.69 -7.11 17.19
N PRO A 802 -19.91 -7.57 16.90
CA PRO A 802 -20.26 -8.14 15.60
C PRO A 802 -19.97 -7.16 14.46
N ALA A 803 -19.52 -7.66 13.30
CA ALA A 803 -19.20 -6.81 12.15
C ALA A 803 -20.40 -5.95 11.70
N SER A 804 -21.62 -6.48 11.80
CA SER A 804 -22.90 -5.79 11.54
C SER A 804 -23.11 -4.51 12.37
N ASP A 805 -22.42 -4.38 13.50
CA ASP A 805 -22.70 -3.34 14.49
C ASP A 805 -21.69 -2.17 14.37
N TYR A 806 -20.66 -2.32 13.51
CA TYR A 806 -19.79 -1.22 13.07
C TYR A 806 -20.52 -0.34 12.05
N LEU A 807 -21.37 0.54 12.58
CA LEU A 807 -22.14 1.48 11.78
C LEU A 807 -21.24 2.51 11.05
N PRO A 808 -21.65 3.01 9.88
CA PRO A 808 -22.87 2.65 9.17
C PRO A 808 -22.67 1.34 8.38
N GLN A 809 -23.67 0.46 8.38
CA GLN A 809 -23.71 -0.68 7.47
C GLN A 809 -24.78 -0.46 6.41
N ASN A 810 -24.43 -0.70 5.15
CA ASN A 810 -25.33 -0.60 3.99
C ASN A 810 -26.04 0.76 3.77
N THR A 811 -25.49 1.86 4.31
CA THR A 811 -25.97 3.24 4.05
C THR A 811 -24.97 3.98 3.14
N SER A 812 -25.33 5.17 2.64
CA SER A 812 -24.44 6.02 1.82
C SER A 812 -23.06 6.30 2.41
N GLU A 813 -22.93 6.18 3.73
CA GLU A 813 -21.71 6.49 4.50
C GLU A 813 -20.85 5.25 4.81
N HIS A 814 -21.30 4.05 4.40
CA HIS A 814 -20.55 2.81 4.53
C HIS A 814 -19.46 2.73 3.44
N ILE A 815 -18.46 3.61 3.53
CA ILE A 815 -17.43 3.73 2.49
C ILE A 815 -16.50 2.50 2.52
N PRO A 816 -16.36 1.74 1.41
CA PRO A 816 -15.32 0.72 1.31
C PRO A 816 -13.94 1.38 1.32
N ALA A 817 -13.16 1.12 2.36
CA ALA A 817 -11.91 1.82 2.59
C ALA A 817 -10.72 0.89 2.83
N SER A 818 -9.54 1.30 2.35
CA SER A 818 -8.27 0.63 2.67
C SER A 818 -7.11 1.61 2.89
N ILE A 819 -6.09 1.16 3.63
CA ILE A 819 -4.82 1.86 3.78
C ILE A 819 -3.69 0.87 3.43
N ALA A 820 -2.87 1.22 2.45
CA ALA A 820 -1.77 0.41 1.92
C ALA A 820 -0.42 1.13 2.08
N ALA A 821 0.34 0.85 3.14
CA ALA A 821 1.52 1.65 3.49
C ALA A 821 2.73 0.84 3.98
N ASP A 822 3.95 1.40 3.87
CA ASP A 822 5.18 0.79 4.43
C ASP A 822 4.99 0.34 5.89
N ALA A 823 4.46 1.23 6.72
CA ALA A 823 3.91 0.92 8.04
C ALA A 823 2.62 1.72 8.30
N VAL A 824 1.71 1.20 9.12
CA VAL A 824 0.55 1.95 9.63
C VAL A 824 0.59 2.01 11.15
N MET A 825 0.26 3.18 11.69
CA MET A 825 0.23 3.48 13.13
C MET A 825 -1.14 4.06 13.50
N ILE A 826 -1.75 3.58 14.58
CA ILE A 826 -2.96 4.21 15.13
C ILE A 826 -2.58 5.17 16.26
N LEU A 827 -2.98 6.43 16.09
CA LEU A 827 -2.89 7.49 17.10
C LEU A 827 -4.31 7.77 17.61
N SER A 828 -4.49 7.78 18.92
CA SER A 828 -5.83 7.88 19.52
C SER A 828 -6.49 9.26 19.32
N ASN A 829 -7.78 9.34 19.66
CA ASN A 829 -8.50 10.62 19.80
C ASN A 829 -7.86 11.59 20.83
N ALA A 830 -6.94 11.12 21.69
CA ALA A 830 -6.21 11.94 22.68
C ALA A 830 -4.74 12.24 22.31
N TRP A 831 -4.27 11.79 21.14
CA TRP A 831 -2.89 11.98 20.69
C TRP A 831 -2.49 13.46 20.67
N SER A 832 -1.25 13.75 21.06
CA SER A 832 -0.66 15.09 21.03
C SER A 832 0.83 14.99 20.71
N ASP A 833 1.23 15.60 19.58
CA ASP A 833 2.64 15.69 19.18
C ASP A 833 3.49 16.34 20.30
N ALA A 834 2.93 17.27 21.07
CA ALA A 834 3.60 17.91 22.20
C ALA A 834 3.95 16.91 23.31
N ARG A 835 3.07 15.95 23.59
CA ARG A 835 3.35 14.85 24.54
C ARG A 835 4.42 13.91 24.02
N SER A 836 4.47 13.66 22.70
CA SER A 836 5.52 12.82 22.09
C SER A 836 6.92 13.41 22.30
N PHE A 837 7.09 14.72 22.11
CA PHE A 837 8.35 15.43 22.35
C PHE A 837 8.67 15.68 23.84
N ARG A 838 7.64 15.93 24.67
CA ARG A 838 7.81 16.21 26.10
C ARG A 838 8.11 14.95 26.92
N TYR A 839 7.51 13.84 26.54
CA TYR A 839 7.57 12.56 27.25
C TYR A 839 7.95 11.42 26.29
N PRO A 840 9.09 11.52 25.58
CA PRO A 840 9.50 10.54 24.57
C PRO A 840 9.69 9.15 25.21
N PHE A 841 10.23 9.08 26.42
CA PHE A 841 10.56 7.82 27.10
C PHE A 841 9.64 7.52 28.29
N SER A 842 8.38 7.97 28.22
CA SER A 842 7.40 7.79 29.30
C SER A 842 5.98 7.62 28.74
N LYS A 843 5.65 6.38 28.33
CA LYS A 843 4.31 6.04 27.79
C LYS A 843 3.14 6.50 28.68
N ALA A 844 3.30 6.47 30.01
CA ALA A 844 2.25 6.85 30.96
C ALA A 844 1.79 8.32 30.85
N ASN A 845 2.60 9.18 30.21
CA ASN A 845 2.26 10.58 29.93
C ASN A 845 1.79 10.79 28.47
N ARG A 846 1.64 9.71 27.71
CA ARG A 846 1.03 9.61 26.37
C ARG A 846 -0.18 8.67 26.44
N ALA A 847 -1.10 8.97 27.37
CA ALA A 847 -2.33 8.21 27.54
C ALA A 847 -3.22 8.32 26.30
N ALA A 848 -3.73 7.20 25.84
CA ALA A 848 -4.67 7.13 24.71
C ALA A 848 -6.09 7.57 25.11
N SER A 849 -7.04 7.39 24.20
CA SER A 849 -8.47 7.32 24.52
C SER A 849 -9.20 6.43 23.50
N GLU A 850 -10.41 5.97 23.84
CA GLU A 850 -11.20 5.09 22.98
C GLU A 850 -11.34 5.65 21.55
N THR A 851 -10.99 4.82 20.56
CA THR A 851 -10.88 5.22 19.15
C THR A 851 -11.45 4.15 18.24
N THR A 852 -12.20 4.57 17.21
CA THR A 852 -12.91 3.68 16.28
C THR A 852 -12.44 3.89 14.85
N VAL A 853 -11.97 2.81 14.21
CA VAL A 853 -11.35 2.83 12.88
C VAL A 853 -11.87 1.68 12.02
N ARG A 854 -12.23 1.96 10.76
CA ARG A 854 -12.78 0.95 9.82
C ARG A 854 -12.14 1.02 8.43
N PHE A 855 -11.23 0.08 8.14
CA PHE A 855 -10.57 -0.05 6.83
C PHE A 855 -9.83 -1.38 6.70
N ALA A 856 -9.67 -1.87 5.47
CA ALA A 856 -8.72 -2.94 5.16
C ALA A 856 -7.29 -2.40 5.24
N LEU A 857 -6.42 -3.09 5.98
CA LEU A 857 -5.03 -2.75 6.17
C LEU A 857 -4.16 -3.63 5.28
N LEU A 858 -3.28 -3.01 4.49
CA LEU A 858 -2.17 -3.63 3.80
C LEU A 858 -0.89 -2.93 4.28
N THR A 859 0.00 -3.61 5.00
CA THR A 859 1.19 -2.93 5.54
C THR A 859 2.35 -3.86 5.86
N GLY A 860 3.54 -3.29 6.09
CA GLY A 860 4.71 -4.02 6.52
C GLY A 860 4.89 -4.08 8.04
N ASP A 861 5.35 -5.24 8.51
CA ASP A 861 5.85 -5.41 9.88
C ASP A 861 7.38 -5.27 9.95
N SER A 862 7.92 -5.32 11.16
CA SER A 862 9.37 -5.44 11.38
C SER A 862 9.77 -6.91 11.34
N LEU A 863 10.96 -7.22 10.84
CA LEU A 863 11.48 -8.58 10.82
C LEU A 863 11.57 -9.23 12.20
N SER A 864 11.33 -10.54 12.21
CA SER A 864 11.55 -11.45 13.33
C SER A 864 12.76 -12.33 13.08
N SER A 865 13.47 -12.70 14.13
CA SER A 865 14.59 -13.63 14.06
C SER A 865 14.77 -14.41 15.36
N LEU A 866 15.61 -15.46 15.31
CA LEU A 866 16.02 -16.21 16.50
C LEU A 866 16.62 -15.26 17.55
N ASN A 867 16.21 -15.48 18.81
CA ASN A 867 16.69 -14.71 19.94
C ASN A 867 18.22 -14.82 20.05
N GLY A 868 18.87 -13.67 20.23
CA GLY A 868 20.32 -13.56 20.23
C GLY A 868 20.78 -12.34 21.01
N THR A 869 22.10 -12.24 21.18
CA THR A 869 22.74 -11.05 21.73
C THR A 869 23.35 -10.27 20.56
N PRO A 870 23.16 -8.96 20.47
CA PRO A 870 22.37 -8.07 21.34
C PRO A 870 20.85 -8.13 21.06
N ASN A 871 20.03 -7.87 22.09
CA ASN A 871 18.56 -7.81 21.95
C ASN A 871 18.02 -6.38 22.16
N GLN A 872 16.83 -6.09 21.62
CA GLN A 872 16.16 -4.79 21.80
C GLN A 872 15.47 -4.62 23.17
N GLY A 873 15.64 -5.56 24.10
CA GLY A 873 14.91 -5.56 25.36
C GLY A 873 13.39 -5.67 25.17
N GLY A 874 12.64 -5.29 26.20
CA GLY A 874 11.18 -5.41 26.20
C GLY A 874 10.66 -6.84 26.47
N GLY A 875 9.36 -7.05 26.25
CA GLY A 875 8.66 -8.29 26.57
C GLY A 875 8.98 -9.46 25.63
N ASP A 876 8.92 -9.22 24.32
CA ASP A 876 9.09 -10.25 23.28
C ASP A 876 10.30 -9.89 22.37
N PRO A 877 11.54 -10.27 22.74
CA PRO A 877 12.74 -9.89 22.00
C PRO A 877 12.81 -10.57 20.62
N ARG A 878 13.34 -9.84 19.64
CA ARG A 878 13.52 -10.22 18.22
C ARG A 878 12.28 -10.78 17.50
N MET A 879 11.08 -10.42 17.94
CA MET A 879 9.82 -10.72 17.23
C MET A 879 9.29 -9.48 16.49
N SER A 880 8.28 -9.66 15.63
CA SER A 880 7.56 -8.59 14.91
C SER A 880 6.48 -7.92 15.77
N GLY A 881 6.14 -8.56 16.91
CA GLY A 881 4.96 -8.26 17.71
C GLY A 881 3.67 -8.91 17.18
N GLY A 882 3.74 -9.64 16.06
CA GLY A 882 2.64 -10.39 15.47
C GLY A 882 1.40 -9.57 15.10
N VAL A 883 0.33 -10.27 14.69
CA VAL A 883 -0.92 -9.66 14.20
C VAL A 883 -1.53 -8.66 15.19
N HIS A 884 -1.33 -8.92 16.49
CA HIS A 884 -1.92 -8.16 17.57
C HIS A 884 -1.22 -6.81 17.84
N ASN A 885 -0.07 -6.56 17.22
CA ASN A 885 0.62 -5.27 17.14
C ASN A 885 0.74 -4.74 15.68
N PHE A 886 0.27 -5.48 14.67
CA PHE A 886 0.45 -5.14 13.24
C PHE A 886 0.04 -3.71 12.84
N LYS A 887 -0.89 -3.08 13.57
CA LYS A 887 -1.33 -1.68 13.39
C LYS A 887 -0.48 -0.61 14.07
N ARG A 888 0.57 -1.02 14.78
CA ARG A 888 1.57 -0.29 15.60
C ARG A 888 1.03 0.82 16.52
N PHE A 889 1.59 0.90 17.73
CA PHE A 889 1.16 1.86 18.76
C PHE A 889 2.33 2.61 19.39
N LEU A 890 2.04 3.83 19.86
CA LEU A 890 2.98 4.78 20.53
C LEU A 890 2.45 5.34 21.86
N GLU A 891 1.26 4.93 22.29
CA GLU A 891 0.53 5.46 23.45
C GLU A 891 0.34 4.38 24.52
N ASP A 892 0.14 4.80 25.78
CA ASP A 892 -0.35 3.89 26.81
C ASP A 892 -1.87 3.84 26.74
N TRP A 893 -2.40 2.71 26.25
CA TRP A 893 -3.85 2.55 26.14
C TRP A 893 -4.51 2.19 27.47
N GLY A 894 -3.79 1.73 28.51
CA GLY A 894 -4.32 1.62 29.87
C GLY A 894 -5.61 0.80 30.11
N GLY A 895 -6.13 0.08 29.12
CA GLY A 895 -7.46 -0.56 29.14
C GLY A 895 -8.55 0.14 28.30
N ASP A 896 -8.25 1.29 27.68
CA ASP A 896 -9.09 1.89 26.63
C ASP A 896 -9.18 0.98 25.40
N ARG A 897 -10.28 1.14 24.66
CA ARG A 897 -10.59 0.28 23.51
C ARG A 897 -10.04 0.86 22.22
N LEU A 898 -9.45 -0.02 21.42
CA LEU A 898 -9.35 0.19 19.98
C LEU A 898 -10.45 -0.63 19.31
N ASN A 899 -11.44 0.06 18.75
CA ASN A 899 -12.53 -0.54 18.00
C ASN A 899 -12.11 -0.60 16.52
N TYR A 900 -11.87 -1.80 16.00
CA TYR A 900 -11.41 -2.01 14.61
C TYR A 900 -12.32 -2.97 13.85
N SER A 901 -12.73 -2.57 12.64
CA SER A 901 -13.35 -3.47 11.66
C SER A 901 -12.58 -3.39 10.35
N GLY A 902 -12.12 -4.53 9.82
CA GLY A 902 -11.37 -4.54 8.56
C GLY A 902 -10.75 -5.88 8.19
N SER A 903 -9.59 -5.84 7.55
CA SER A 903 -8.81 -6.98 7.03
C SER A 903 -7.33 -6.68 7.29
N LEU A 904 -6.50 -7.69 7.57
CA LEU A 904 -5.10 -7.52 7.98
C LEU A 904 -4.16 -8.25 7.00
N ILE A 905 -3.62 -7.52 6.03
CA ILE A 905 -2.78 -8.07 4.95
C ILE A 905 -1.33 -7.59 5.15
N ASN A 906 -0.39 -8.51 5.29
CA ASN A 906 1.06 -8.29 5.16
C ASN A 906 1.51 -8.84 3.81
N LEU A 907 2.29 -8.06 3.06
CA LEU A 907 2.91 -8.50 1.80
C LEU A 907 4.44 -8.35 1.78
N PHE A 908 5.03 -7.64 2.73
CA PHE A 908 6.44 -7.23 2.76
C PHE A 908 6.81 -6.78 4.18
N ASN A 909 8.10 -6.61 4.47
CA ASN A 909 8.55 -5.96 5.69
C ASN A 909 8.74 -4.45 5.46
N ALA A 910 8.60 -3.66 6.52
CA ALA A 910 8.68 -2.20 6.45
C ALA A 910 10.13 -1.73 6.35
N ALA A 911 10.44 -0.91 5.34
CA ALA A 911 11.79 -0.44 5.07
C ALA A 911 11.99 1.06 5.38
N ASN A 912 10.93 1.88 5.46
CA ASN A 912 11.04 3.29 5.89
C ASN A 912 10.84 3.43 7.42
N ASN A 913 9.93 2.62 7.96
CA ASN A 913 9.69 2.46 9.39
C ASN A 913 10.12 1.06 9.84
N ASN A 914 11.42 0.78 9.70
CA ASN A 914 12.05 -0.51 10.01
C ASN A 914 12.25 -0.78 11.52
N GLY A 915 11.95 0.19 12.40
CA GLY A 915 12.19 0.08 13.84
C GLY A 915 11.59 -1.16 14.51
N ALA A 916 12.46 -2.05 15.01
CA ALA A 916 12.10 -3.34 15.63
C ALA A 916 11.00 -3.25 16.70
N PHE A 917 10.25 -4.34 16.87
CA PHE A 917 9.19 -4.44 17.89
C PHE A 917 9.71 -4.18 19.30
N LYS A 918 9.05 -3.24 19.99
CA LYS A 918 9.36 -2.79 21.34
C LYS A 918 8.07 -2.59 22.13
N CYS A 919 7.98 -3.25 23.28
CA CYS A 919 6.93 -3.15 24.29
C CYS A 919 7.51 -3.64 25.64
N CYS A 920 6.99 -3.32 26.82
CA CYS A 920 5.82 -2.50 27.17
C CYS A 920 6.21 -1.29 28.04
N ASP A 921 7.47 -0.85 28.02
CA ASP A 921 8.01 0.06 29.04
C ASP A 921 8.00 1.52 28.61
N LYS A 922 8.56 1.85 27.44
CA LYS A 922 8.71 3.22 26.93
C LYS A 922 7.84 3.48 25.72
N VAL A 923 7.63 2.49 24.85
CA VAL A 923 6.96 2.68 23.54
C VAL A 923 5.44 2.76 23.65
N TYR A 924 4.76 1.74 24.17
CA TYR A 924 3.29 1.71 24.24
C TYR A 924 2.77 0.75 25.32
N GLY A 925 1.48 0.84 25.63
CA GLY A 925 0.71 -0.17 26.38
C GLY A 925 -0.47 -0.66 25.53
N PRO A 926 -0.75 -1.97 25.44
CA PRO A 926 -1.71 -2.51 24.47
C PRO A 926 -3.17 -2.12 24.77
N PRO A 927 -3.99 -1.86 23.74
CA PRO A 927 -5.42 -1.58 23.91
C PRO A 927 -6.23 -2.82 24.29
N ASN A 928 -7.40 -2.59 24.88
CA ASN A 928 -8.47 -3.58 24.85
C ASN A 928 -8.96 -3.74 23.41
N ARG A 929 -8.76 -4.94 22.84
CA ARG A 929 -8.99 -5.22 21.41
C ARG A 929 -10.45 -5.56 21.16
N ASN A 930 -11.19 -4.61 20.60
CA ASN A 930 -12.50 -4.84 20.03
C ASN A 930 -12.35 -4.90 18.50
N TRP A 931 -11.81 -6.01 17.99
CA TRP A 931 -11.38 -6.16 16.60
C TRP A 931 -12.23 -7.21 15.90
N VAL A 932 -12.66 -6.93 14.67
CA VAL A 932 -13.47 -7.85 13.85
C VAL A 932 -13.06 -7.79 12.38
N PHE A 933 -13.33 -8.89 11.67
CA PHE A 933 -13.25 -8.89 10.21
C PHE A 933 -14.45 -8.17 9.61
N ASP A 934 -14.22 -7.26 8.66
CA ASP A 934 -15.31 -6.58 7.97
C ASP A 934 -15.91 -7.50 6.90
N THR A 935 -17.00 -8.18 7.25
CA THR A 935 -17.68 -9.15 6.38
C THR A 935 -18.17 -8.56 5.06
N THR A 936 -18.20 -7.23 4.90
CA THR A 936 -18.62 -6.59 3.65
C THR A 936 -17.62 -6.76 2.53
N PHE A 937 -16.34 -7.05 2.84
CA PHE A 937 -15.33 -7.38 1.82
C PHE A 937 -15.56 -8.72 1.11
N LEU A 938 -16.46 -9.58 1.62
CA LEU A 938 -16.92 -10.79 0.92
C LEU A 938 -17.75 -10.49 -0.34
N ASN A 939 -18.19 -9.25 -0.51
CA ASN A 939 -18.81 -8.77 -1.75
C ASN A 939 -17.73 -8.17 -2.67
N ALA A 940 -17.32 -8.95 -3.68
CA ALA A 940 -16.26 -8.57 -4.62
C ALA A 940 -16.59 -7.32 -5.46
N ASP A 941 -17.87 -6.97 -5.61
CA ASP A 941 -18.33 -5.78 -6.35
C ASP A 941 -18.29 -4.48 -5.53
N ARG A 942 -17.90 -4.56 -4.24
CA ARG A 942 -17.98 -3.44 -3.27
C ARG A 942 -16.72 -3.29 -2.42
N ILE A 943 -15.57 -3.67 -2.98
CA ILE A 943 -14.25 -3.57 -2.34
C ILE A 943 -13.64 -2.16 -2.48
N PRO A 944 -12.66 -1.79 -1.64
CA PRO A 944 -11.90 -0.55 -1.79
C PRO A 944 -11.21 -0.41 -3.16
N PRO A 945 -11.10 0.81 -3.73
CA PRO A 945 -10.40 1.02 -5.00
C PRO A 945 -8.92 0.65 -4.88
N GLY A 946 -8.36 0.01 -5.91
CA GLY A 946 -6.97 -0.46 -5.89
C GLY A 946 -6.72 -1.70 -5.01
N THR A 947 -7.75 -2.43 -4.59
CA THR A 947 -7.59 -3.74 -3.93
C THR A 947 -6.77 -4.71 -4.83
N PRO A 948 -5.72 -5.38 -4.33
CA PRO A 948 -5.01 -6.43 -5.07
C PRO A 948 -5.86 -7.69 -5.25
N PHE A 949 -5.62 -8.43 -6.33
CA PHE A 949 -6.37 -9.64 -6.66
C PHE A 949 -5.43 -10.82 -6.90
N PHE A 950 -5.75 -11.98 -6.33
CA PHE A 950 -5.19 -13.25 -6.81
C PHE A 950 -5.83 -13.60 -8.16
N GLN A 951 -5.06 -14.19 -9.07
CA GLN A 951 -5.55 -14.63 -10.37
C GLN A 951 -5.60 -16.16 -10.44
N SER A 952 -6.70 -16.71 -10.95
CA SER A 952 -6.90 -18.15 -11.04
C SER A 952 -7.65 -18.51 -12.34
N ILE A 953 -6.92 -19.09 -13.28
CA ILE A 953 -7.48 -19.61 -14.53
C ILE A 953 -8.12 -20.98 -14.27
N GLN A 954 -9.42 -21.11 -14.56
CA GLN A 954 -10.16 -22.37 -14.50
C GLN A 954 -10.48 -22.83 -15.93
N ILE A 955 -9.77 -23.83 -16.43
CA ILE A 955 -10.00 -24.43 -17.75
C ILE A 955 -11.16 -25.43 -17.66
N THR A 956 -12.02 -25.45 -18.69
CA THR A 956 -13.09 -26.46 -18.84
C THR A 956 -12.71 -27.49 -19.92
N GLY A 957 -13.51 -28.54 -20.06
CA GLY A 957 -13.36 -29.49 -21.17
C GLY A 957 -13.47 -28.82 -22.54
N PHE A 958 -13.06 -29.53 -23.59
CA PHE A 958 -13.25 -29.10 -24.97
C PHE A 958 -14.47 -29.79 -25.59
N GLU A 959 -15.19 -29.07 -26.46
CA GLU A 959 -16.29 -29.58 -27.26
C GLU A 959 -15.91 -29.55 -28.74
N ARG A 960 -16.38 -30.52 -29.53
CA ARG A 960 -16.26 -30.47 -30.99
C ARG A 960 -17.42 -29.69 -31.57
N ARG A 961 -17.12 -28.71 -32.42
CA ARG A 961 -18.08 -27.90 -33.19
C ARG A 961 -17.90 -28.15 -34.67
N ASN A 962 -18.62 -29.14 -35.19
CA ASN A 962 -18.85 -29.26 -36.64
C ASN A 962 -20.13 -28.50 -37.02
#